data_AF-A0A843L0N1-F1
#
_entry.id   AF-A0A843L0N1-F1
#
_cell.length_a   1.000
_cell.length_b   1.000
_cell.length_c   1.000
_cell.angle_alpha   90.00
_cell.angle_beta   90.00
_cell.angle_gamma   90.00
#
_symmetry.space_group_name_H-M   'P 1'
#
loop_
_entity.id
_entity.type
_entity.pdbx_description
1 polymer ?
#
loop_
_entity_poly.entity_id
_entity_poly.type
_entity_poly.pdbx_seq_one_letter_code
_entity_poly.pdbx_strand_id
1 'polypeptide(L)'
;MIVPKALIRFTFILVFAQLLIMSCSAVPIQAGETAAVTESAPITVASDGSGILPPESPVKVVFIHHSTGENWLADDDGGLGIALRENNYFVSDTNYGWGPDAIGSSTDIGHWWTWFRSTQSPGYLAALFNESGEHSSGRYSRLAADPGGQNRIVILKSCFPNSALQGSPSDPVPSIGDNPLKGNDCGSEHHTVANAKGIYIDILEYFGTKPETLFVVIAAPPLSDGTYAANARAFNQWLATEWLSGYPGENVFVFDFYNVLTTNGGNPEVNDLNATAGNHHRWWNGAVQHQVDLSFNTSAYPSPEGDDHPGQAGNRKATAEFVPLLNYVYNRWANVTGDPTDLRADFTANVTAGPAPLAVQFIDLSTGNPTAWNWAFGDGGTSTETRPTHEYTADGNYTVSLIVSNAFGSNTSTVADCIRVSSALTVTGIEKDYGVAGSGDPAVRIIRGTGFNGTPEVALVNGSTTIAAANVTVVSPTKLTCTLDLATAPAQRYDVRVTTAGGTGLLRGGFTVFAVPPAMFRADHYHTGAYPDTGADIPSSTKWTFATGRDALSSSPCVSDGVVYVGSYDCNLYAIDAATGAKKWNVTTGSEVLSSPCVSGGIVYVVSYGGIFYALDAATGAEKWNSTAVGQNEHSSPCISDGIVCVGGMDGRVHALDAATGRELWTYTTGGSIQSSPGICDGIVYIGSDDRNIYAIDAVTGREKWVYTTGGEVGSSPSVSDGVVYVGSYDWNIYAIDAATGVKKWNVTTGSGVGSSPCVSNGAVYVGSDDGAIYALDTATGELQWTFPTGSYVLSSPGISDGVVYVGSYDHNLYAIDAGTGTQKWVYLTGAEVRSSPCVSDGAVYVGSGDGRVHAIGTGIAPTAAFTAHVVIGPAPLAVQFTDLSTGNPTAWNWTFGDGATSIEQHPVHTYGTPGTYTVNLTVSTMSSSASLSRPDYITVTRKGDLNGDGDVDIGDVSNVAYMVVGKAPEDPAADFNGNGKVDIGDAAKIACFIVGKIGEL
;
A
#
# COMPACT_ATOMS: atom_id res chain seq x y z
N MET A 1 2.61 5.10 -49.90
CA MET A 1 2.75 6.44 -50.51
C MET A 1 3.73 7.25 -49.69
N ILE A 2 4.88 7.55 -50.30
CA ILE A 2 5.81 8.67 -50.13
C ILE A 2 6.14 9.16 -48.69
N VAL A 3 7.39 8.84 -48.30
CA VAL A 3 8.27 9.37 -47.25
C VAL A 3 9.01 10.62 -47.82
N PRO A 4 9.45 11.66 -47.08
CA PRO A 4 10.79 11.67 -46.42
C PRO A 4 10.99 12.55 -45.14
N LYS A 5 11.74 12.03 -44.14
CA LYS A 5 13.13 12.36 -43.69
C LYS A 5 13.28 13.71 -42.96
N ALA A 6 13.93 13.84 -41.80
CA ALA A 6 15.32 13.46 -41.43
C ALA A 6 15.45 13.14 -39.91
N LEU A 7 16.19 12.12 -39.43
CA LEU A 7 17.65 11.97 -39.24
C LEU A 7 18.23 12.98 -38.19
N ILE A 8 18.80 12.60 -37.03
CA ILE A 8 20.14 11.98 -36.84
C ILE A 8 20.31 11.38 -35.40
N ARG A 9 20.92 10.18 -35.39
CA ARG A 9 21.75 9.39 -34.43
C ARG A 9 22.26 10.02 -33.11
N PHE A 10 22.36 9.21 -32.04
CA PHE A 10 23.62 8.57 -31.57
C PHE A 10 23.38 7.46 -30.51
N THR A 11 24.34 6.53 -30.47
CA THR A 11 24.40 5.16 -29.92
C THR A 11 24.85 5.11 -28.44
N PHE A 12 24.58 4.01 -27.68
CA PHE A 12 25.58 3.12 -27.01
C PHE A 12 25.02 2.16 -25.91
N ILE A 13 25.36 0.86 -26.08
CA ILE A 13 25.84 -0.19 -25.12
C ILE A 13 24.93 -0.86 -24.05
N LEU A 14 24.89 -2.22 -24.10
CA LEU A 14 25.29 -3.26 -23.09
C LEU A 14 24.60 -4.60 -23.46
N VAL A 15 25.29 -5.60 -24.03
CA VAL A 15 26.06 -6.71 -23.40
C VAL A 15 25.25 -7.53 -22.38
N PHE A 16 24.95 -8.79 -22.72
CA PHE A 16 25.05 -9.94 -21.80
C PHE A 16 25.43 -11.19 -22.60
N ALA A 17 26.49 -11.85 -22.13
CA ALA A 17 27.01 -13.12 -22.62
C ALA A 17 26.97 -14.14 -21.48
N GLN A 18 26.65 -15.39 -21.82
CA GLN A 18 26.91 -16.65 -21.10
C GLN A 18 26.77 -17.76 -22.16
N LEU A 19 27.46 -18.89 -22.18
CA LEU A 19 28.71 -19.43 -21.63
C LEU A 19 28.82 -20.84 -22.29
N LEU A 20 30.04 -21.34 -22.56
CA LEU A 20 30.52 -22.76 -22.53
C LEU A 20 31.35 -23.27 -23.74
N ILE A 21 32.62 -23.56 -23.40
CA ILE A 21 33.40 -24.81 -23.57
C ILE A 21 34.10 -25.14 -24.91
N MET A 22 35.45 -25.14 -24.79
CA MET A 22 36.51 -26.00 -25.32
C MET A 22 36.44 -26.54 -26.76
N SER A 23 37.49 -26.29 -27.56
CA SER A 23 38.54 -27.29 -27.84
C SER A 23 39.60 -26.81 -28.85
N CYS A 24 40.81 -27.33 -28.62
CA CYS A 24 42.06 -27.40 -29.38
C CYS A 24 42.18 -27.00 -30.88
N SER A 25 43.38 -26.45 -31.15
CA SER A 25 44.27 -26.70 -32.31
C SER A 25 44.34 -25.71 -33.48
N ALA A 26 45.60 -25.40 -33.80
CA ALA A 26 46.21 -25.06 -35.10
C ALA A 26 46.39 -23.58 -35.48
N VAL A 27 47.66 -23.18 -35.47
CA VAL A 27 48.27 -22.05 -36.20
C VAL A 27 48.36 -22.41 -37.71
N PRO A 28 48.27 -21.42 -38.62
CA PRO A 28 49.42 -21.16 -39.48
C PRO A 28 49.77 -19.67 -39.65
N ILE A 29 51.02 -19.49 -40.06
CA ILE A 29 51.89 -18.31 -40.08
C ILE A 29 51.77 -17.54 -41.41
N GLN A 30 51.93 -16.20 -41.36
CA GLN A 30 52.77 -15.32 -42.22
C GLN A 30 52.15 -13.91 -42.32
N ALA A 31 52.87 -12.79 -42.42
CA ALA A 31 54.24 -12.38 -42.15
C ALA A 31 54.30 -10.86 -42.45
N GLY A 32 55.09 -10.11 -41.67
CA GLY A 32 55.68 -8.82 -42.07
C GLY A 32 54.90 -7.56 -41.69
N GLU A 33 55.35 -6.82 -40.66
CA GLU A 33 56.19 -5.63 -40.83
C GLU A 33 56.46 -4.93 -39.46
N THR A 34 57.73 -4.56 -39.26
CA THR A 34 58.30 -3.56 -38.33
C THR A 34 57.96 -3.65 -36.83
N ALA A 35 58.86 -4.25 -36.04
CA ALA A 35 58.85 -4.18 -34.58
C ALA A 35 59.41 -2.83 -34.08
N ALA A 36 58.52 -1.91 -33.72
CA ALA A 36 58.77 -1.00 -32.62
C ALA A 36 58.62 -1.81 -31.33
N VAL A 37 59.56 -1.66 -30.38
CA VAL A 37 59.47 -2.27 -29.05
C VAL A 37 58.25 -1.63 -28.37
N THR A 38 57.15 -2.37 -28.34
CA THR A 38 55.95 -2.00 -27.59
C THR A 38 56.23 -2.21 -26.11
N GLU A 39 56.28 -1.10 -25.36
CA GLU A 39 56.00 -1.11 -23.93
C GLU A 39 54.72 -1.92 -23.68
N SER A 40 54.76 -2.77 -22.66
CA SER A 40 53.58 -3.38 -22.07
C SER A 40 52.49 -2.32 -21.86
N ALA A 41 51.25 -2.67 -22.25
CA ALA A 41 50.09 -1.80 -22.21
C ALA A 41 49.97 -1.00 -20.89
N PRO A 42 49.58 0.28 -20.92
CA PRO A 42 49.35 1.05 -19.71
C PRO A 42 48.12 0.50 -18.99
N ILE A 43 48.33 -0.09 -17.81
CA ILE A 43 47.26 -0.30 -16.83
C ILE A 43 46.89 1.08 -16.28
N THR A 44 45.63 1.48 -16.42
CA THR A 44 45.09 2.68 -15.78
C THR A 44 45.16 2.55 -14.26
N VAL A 45 46.13 3.22 -13.65
CA VAL A 45 46.16 3.48 -12.20
C VAL A 45 45.12 4.55 -11.89
N ALA A 46 44.45 4.45 -10.74
CA ALA A 46 43.60 5.52 -10.24
C ALA A 46 44.39 6.84 -10.21
N SER A 47 43.80 7.92 -10.72
CA SER A 47 44.42 9.24 -10.85
C SER A 47 44.70 9.94 -9.50
N ASP A 48 44.57 9.24 -8.38
CA ASP A 48 44.59 9.77 -7.01
C ASP A 48 45.93 9.56 -6.27
N GLY A 49 46.89 8.84 -6.88
CA GLY A 49 48.20 8.60 -6.27
C GLY A 49 48.25 7.45 -5.26
N SER A 50 47.19 6.63 -5.16
CA SER A 50 47.11 5.46 -4.27
C SER A 50 48.27 4.46 -4.42
N GLY A 51 48.87 4.34 -5.62
CA GLY A 51 49.97 3.39 -5.89
C GLY A 51 51.30 3.68 -5.19
N ILE A 52 51.52 4.88 -4.62
CA ILE A 52 52.76 5.23 -3.89
C ILE A 52 52.57 5.40 -2.39
N LEU A 53 51.37 5.09 -1.89
CA LEU A 53 51.12 5.09 -0.46
C LEU A 53 52.00 4.03 0.22
N PRO A 54 52.50 4.30 1.44
CA PRO A 54 53.15 3.28 2.25
C PRO A 54 52.23 2.06 2.44
N PRO A 55 52.80 0.86 2.68
CA PRO A 55 52.04 -0.28 3.18
C PRO A 55 51.13 0.14 4.36
N GLU A 56 49.86 -0.29 4.37
CA GLU A 56 48.95 0.05 5.48
C GLU A 56 49.38 -0.58 6.81
N SER A 57 49.97 -1.78 6.74
CA SER A 57 50.53 -2.51 7.89
C SER A 57 52.06 -2.59 7.80
N PRO A 58 52.79 -2.67 8.93
CA PRO A 58 54.25 -2.78 8.91
C PRO A 58 54.80 -3.99 8.14
N VAL A 59 55.80 -3.77 7.28
CA VAL A 59 56.43 -4.80 6.42
C VAL A 59 57.92 -4.97 6.76
N LYS A 60 58.38 -6.22 6.93
CA LYS A 60 59.81 -6.50 7.21
C LYS A 60 60.69 -6.42 5.98
N VAL A 61 61.80 -5.68 6.12
CA VAL A 61 62.81 -5.44 5.08
C VAL A 61 64.20 -5.78 5.64
N VAL A 62 65.01 -6.48 4.86
CA VAL A 62 66.43 -6.70 5.18
C VAL A 62 67.32 -6.12 4.10
N PHE A 63 68.35 -5.37 4.52
CA PHE A 63 69.28 -4.70 3.64
C PHE A 63 70.68 -5.33 3.70
N ILE A 64 71.07 -6.05 2.64
CA ILE A 64 72.39 -6.67 2.50
C ILE A 64 73.41 -5.64 2.03
N HIS A 65 74.37 -5.29 2.91
CA HIS A 65 75.51 -4.44 2.59
C HIS A 65 76.70 -4.67 3.54
N HIS A 66 77.77 -3.87 3.40
CA HIS A 66 78.84 -3.77 4.40
C HIS A 66 79.56 -2.41 4.41
N SER A 67 79.50 -1.62 3.33
CA SER A 67 80.12 -0.29 3.26
C SER A 67 79.06 0.79 2.99
N THR A 68 78.87 1.24 1.74
CA THR A 68 77.99 2.37 1.39
C THR A 68 76.55 2.24 1.89
N GLY A 69 76.03 1.02 2.03
CA GLY A 69 74.70 0.78 2.58
C GLY A 69 74.55 1.25 4.03
N GLU A 70 75.61 1.18 4.84
CA GLU A 70 75.58 1.62 6.24
C GLU A 70 75.45 3.14 6.34
N ASN A 71 76.24 3.87 5.54
CA ASN A 71 76.14 5.32 5.43
C ASN A 71 74.80 5.76 4.82
N TRP A 72 74.24 4.98 3.90
CA TRP A 72 72.93 5.28 3.32
C TRP A 72 71.78 5.08 4.32
N LEU A 73 71.85 4.02 5.14
CA LEU A 73 70.90 3.76 6.22
C LEU A 73 70.98 4.79 7.34
N ALA A 74 72.18 5.21 7.72
CA ALA A 74 72.44 6.06 8.88
C ALA A 74 71.59 7.33 8.88
N ASP A 75 70.99 7.64 10.03
CA ASP A 75 70.03 8.74 10.19
C ASP A 75 70.66 10.11 9.92
N ASP A 76 71.91 10.28 10.34
CA ASP A 76 72.67 11.52 10.21
C ASP A 76 73.29 11.70 8.82
N ASP A 77 73.47 10.63 8.05
CA ASP A 77 74.04 10.64 6.71
C ASP A 77 72.93 10.54 5.64
N GLY A 78 72.68 9.33 5.11
CA GLY A 78 71.72 9.11 4.04
C GLY A 78 70.24 9.16 4.42
N GLY A 79 69.91 8.94 5.69
CA GLY A 79 68.55 9.02 6.22
C GLY A 79 67.57 7.96 5.71
N LEU A 80 68.05 6.89 5.06
CA LEU A 80 67.16 5.84 4.53
C LEU A 80 66.41 5.10 5.65
N GLY A 81 67.01 4.89 6.82
CA GLY A 81 66.33 4.24 7.95
C GLY A 81 65.09 5.01 8.43
N ILE A 82 65.22 6.33 8.61
CA ILE A 82 64.09 7.22 8.93
C ILE A 82 63.00 7.13 7.86
N ALA A 83 63.38 7.23 6.59
CA ALA A 83 62.42 7.24 5.50
C ALA A 83 61.66 5.90 5.39
N LEU A 84 62.34 4.77 5.57
CA LEU A 84 61.72 3.44 5.63
C LEU A 84 60.76 3.31 6.83
N ARG A 85 61.18 3.76 8.02
CA ARG A 85 60.33 3.78 9.23
C ARG A 85 59.05 4.57 9.02
N GLU A 86 59.13 5.74 8.39
CA GLU A 86 57.99 6.62 8.11
C GLU A 86 57.06 6.07 7.02
N ASN A 87 57.53 5.08 6.26
CA ASN A 87 56.76 4.37 5.24
C ASN A 87 56.40 2.94 5.69
N ASN A 88 56.22 2.70 6.99
CA ASN A 88 55.81 1.40 7.53
C ASN A 88 56.75 0.21 7.20
N TYR A 89 58.02 0.45 6.90
CA TYR A 89 59.00 -0.64 6.78
C TYR A 89 59.76 -0.85 8.08
N PHE A 90 59.72 -2.08 8.59
CA PHE A 90 60.60 -2.54 9.66
C PHE A 90 61.92 -3.01 9.03
N VAL A 91 62.93 -2.14 9.04
CA VAL A 91 64.24 -2.41 8.43
C VAL A 91 65.21 -3.11 9.40
N SER A 92 65.96 -4.05 8.84
CA SER A 92 67.15 -4.70 9.41
C SER A 92 68.25 -4.73 8.35
N ASP A 93 69.51 -4.96 8.73
CA ASP A 93 70.65 -4.97 7.80
C ASP A 93 71.63 -6.11 8.08
N THR A 94 72.40 -6.45 7.04
CA THR A 94 73.65 -7.20 7.18
C THR A 94 74.82 -6.22 7.05
N ASN A 95 75.89 -6.41 7.80
CA ASN A 95 77.10 -5.58 7.72
C ASN A 95 78.37 -6.43 7.91
N TYR A 96 79.53 -5.78 8.08
CA TYR A 96 80.80 -6.48 8.32
C TYR A 96 80.69 -7.47 9.48
N GLY A 97 81.06 -8.73 9.22
CA GLY A 97 81.02 -9.81 10.22
C GLY A 97 79.65 -10.45 10.44
N TRP A 98 78.61 -9.98 9.75
CA TRP A 98 77.24 -10.49 9.92
C TRP A 98 77.06 -11.91 9.36
N GLY A 99 76.26 -12.72 10.07
CA GLY A 99 75.74 -14.01 9.59
C GLY A 99 76.73 -15.19 9.61
N PRO A 100 76.30 -16.37 9.13
CA PRO A 100 77.16 -17.55 9.07
C PRO A 100 78.43 -17.26 8.24
N ASP A 101 79.57 -17.76 8.70
CA ASP A 101 80.89 -17.57 8.05
C ASP A 101 81.28 -16.11 7.78
N ALA A 102 80.70 -15.15 8.54
CA ALA A 102 80.88 -13.71 8.33
C ALA A 102 80.51 -13.23 6.91
N ILE A 103 79.54 -13.91 6.28
CA ILE A 103 79.08 -13.68 4.90
C ILE A 103 78.67 -12.23 4.62
N GLY A 104 78.24 -11.49 5.64
CA GLY A 104 77.97 -10.06 5.57
C GLY A 104 79.16 -9.22 5.09
N SER A 105 80.39 -9.71 5.23
CA SER A 105 81.60 -9.03 4.71
C SER A 105 81.79 -9.22 3.19
N SER A 106 81.05 -10.14 2.58
CA SER A 106 81.21 -10.58 1.20
C SER A 106 80.01 -10.13 0.36
N THR A 107 79.96 -8.84 0.01
CA THR A 107 78.89 -8.28 -0.83
C THR A 107 79.40 -7.69 -2.15
N ASP A 108 80.52 -8.19 -2.67
CA ASP A 108 80.93 -7.89 -4.05
C ASP A 108 80.05 -8.65 -5.06
N ILE A 109 80.06 -8.20 -6.32
CA ILE A 109 79.24 -8.80 -7.38
C ILE A 109 79.49 -10.31 -7.49
N GLY A 110 80.75 -10.76 -7.44
CA GLY A 110 81.08 -12.19 -7.49
C GLY A 110 80.52 -13.00 -6.31
N HIS A 111 80.36 -12.37 -5.15
CA HIS A 111 79.83 -12.99 -3.94
C HIS A 111 78.30 -13.15 -3.95
N TRP A 112 77.56 -12.49 -4.87
CA TRP A 112 76.12 -12.77 -5.02
C TRP A 112 75.85 -14.23 -5.38
N TRP A 113 76.74 -14.87 -6.13
CA TRP A 113 76.66 -16.32 -6.33
C TRP A 113 76.83 -17.08 -5.00
N THR A 114 77.75 -16.65 -4.14
CA THR A 114 77.93 -17.24 -2.80
C THR A 114 76.67 -17.13 -1.94
N TRP A 115 76.02 -15.96 -1.94
CA TRP A 115 74.79 -15.71 -1.19
C TRP A 115 73.61 -16.58 -1.66
N PHE A 116 73.34 -16.61 -2.97
CA PHE A 116 72.07 -17.14 -3.49
C PHE A 116 72.16 -18.52 -4.16
N ARG A 117 73.35 -18.93 -4.62
CA ARG A 117 73.51 -20.05 -5.56
C ARG A 117 74.58 -21.07 -5.17
N SER A 118 75.37 -20.81 -4.12
CA SER A 118 76.37 -21.75 -3.62
C SER A 118 75.75 -22.88 -2.82
N THR A 119 76.55 -23.89 -2.49
CA THR A 119 76.14 -24.98 -1.60
C THR A 119 75.85 -24.51 -0.17
N GLN A 120 76.33 -23.33 0.23
CA GLN A 120 76.11 -22.75 1.56
C GLN A 120 74.88 -21.82 1.61
N SER A 121 74.35 -21.40 0.45
CA SER A 121 73.24 -20.45 0.33
C SER A 121 72.01 -20.76 1.19
N PRO A 122 71.55 -22.01 1.36
CA PRO A 122 70.40 -22.29 2.24
C PRO A 122 70.59 -21.80 3.68
N GLY A 123 71.81 -21.89 4.23
CA GLY A 123 72.11 -21.42 5.58
C GLY A 123 72.14 -19.90 5.67
N TYR A 124 72.75 -19.24 4.68
CA TYR A 124 72.80 -17.78 4.60
C TYR A 124 71.40 -17.17 4.45
N LEU A 125 70.57 -17.74 3.56
CA LEU A 125 69.23 -17.27 3.28
C LEU A 125 68.28 -17.50 4.48
N ALA A 126 68.42 -18.62 5.20
CA ALA A 126 67.64 -18.84 6.41
C ALA A 126 67.95 -17.81 7.51
N ALA A 127 69.22 -17.42 7.67
CA ALA A 127 69.60 -16.34 8.58
C ALA A 127 69.04 -14.99 8.11
N LEU A 128 69.18 -14.70 6.81
CA LEU A 128 68.71 -13.45 6.19
C LEU A 128 67.20 -13.26 6.34
N PHE A 129 66.40 -14.29 6.08
CA PHE A 129 64.94 -14.19 6.15
C PHE A 129 64.41 -14.05 7.59
N ASN A 130 65.17 -14.50 8.59
CA ASN A 130 64.78 -14.39 10.00
C ASN A 130 65.35 -13.16 10.72
N GLU A 131 66.26 -12.42 10.07
CA GLU A 131 66.89 -11.23 10.64
C GLU A 131 65.85 -10.20 11.11
N SER A 132 66.07 -9.63 12.30
CA SER A 132 65.16 -8.67 12.95
C SER A 132 65.90 -7.54 13.69
N GLY A 133 67.18 -7.32 13.38
CA GLY A 133 68.11 -6.36 13.97
C GLY A 133 69.06 -6.93 15.02
N GLU A 134 69.44 -8.20 14.94
CA GLU A 134 70.41 -8.81 15.87
C GLU A 134 71.81 -8.16 15.77
N HIS A 135 72.12 -7.57 14.61
CA HIS A 135 73.43 -7.00 14.27
C HIS A 135 73.34 -5.58 13.68
N SER A 136 72.28 -4.83 14.00
CA SER A 136 72.13 -3.47 13.48
C SER A 136 73.33 -2.60 13.88
N SER A 137 73.89 -1.83 12.94
CA SER A 137 75.01 -0.91 13.20
C SER A 137 74.73 0.14 14.28
N GLY A 138 73.47 0.30 14.69
CA GLY A 138 73.02 1.29 15.66
C GLY A 138 73.01 2.71 15.11
N ARG A 139 73.30 2.89 13.81
CA ARG A 139 73.39 4.21 13.15
C ARG A 139 72.06 4.71 12.57
N TYR A 140 71.01 3.89 12.57
CA TYR A 140 69.71 4.23 11.97
C TYR A 140 68.51 3.91 12.86
N SER A 141 67.43 4.69 12.67
CA SER A 141 66.13 4.50 13.31
C SER A 141 65.24 3.54 12.51
N ARG A 142 64.41 2.76 13.20
CA ARG A 142 63.43 1.83 12.60
C ARG A 142 62.13 1.78 13.42
N LEU A 143 61.12 1.05 12.94
CA LEU A 143 59.89 0.82 13.69
C LEU A 143 60.17 0.10 15.03
N ALA A 144 59.45 0.50 16.08
CA ALA A 144 59.72 0.05 17.45
C ALA A 144 59.30 -1.41 17.71
N ALA A 145 58.25 -1.89 17.04
CA ALA A 145 57.76 -3.26 17.14
C ALA A 145 58.12 -4.04 15.87
N ASP A 146 58.74 -5.21 16.04
CA ASP A 146 58.86 -6.19 14.96
C ASP A 146 57.45 -6.74 14.65
N PRO A 147 56.91 -6.59 13.42
CA PRO A 147 55.62 -7.15 13.06
C PRO A 147 55.60 -8.69 13.01
N GLY A 148 56.74 -9.34 13.20
CA GLY A 148 56.88 -10.79 13.18
C GLY A 148 56.94 -11.36 11.77
N GLY A 149 57.24 -12.65 11.67
CA GLY A 149 57.42 -13.33 10.38
C GLY A 149 58.77 -13.06 9.72
N GLN A 150 58.92 -13.55 8.49
CA GLN A 150 60.15 -13.43 7.69
C GLN A 150 60.25 -12.07 6.98
N ASN A 151 61.47 -11.66 6.64
CA ASN A 151 61.70 -10.51 5.75
C ASN A 151 61.01 -10.73 4.40
N ARG A 152 60.11 -9.81 4.03
CA ARG A 152 59.33 -9.87 2.78
C ARG A 152 60.00 -9.11 1.64
N ILE A 153 60.86 -8.15 1.98
CA ILE A 153 61.68 -7.40 1.03
C ILE A 153 63.16 -7.65 1.34
N VAL A 154 63.93 -8.04 0.33
CA VAL A 154 65.39 -8.22 0.41
C VAL A 154 66.04 -7.18 -0.50
N ILE A 155 66.69 -6.19 0.10
CA ILE A 155 67.47 -5.19 -0.62
C ILE A 155 68.92 -5.67 -0.65
N LEU A 156 69.54 -5.73 -1.83
CA LEU A 156 70.95 -6.12 -1.96
C LEU A 156 71.74 -5.04 -2.68
N LYS A 157 72.83 -4.58 -2.05
CA LYS A 157 73.71 -3.51 -2.55
C LYS A 157 75.13 -4.02 -2.62
N SER A 158 75.72 -3.95 -3.81
CA SER A 158 77.13 -4.35 -3.95
C SER A 158 78.07 -3.29 -3.40
N CYS A 159 79.26 -3.71 -2.97
CA CYS A 159 80.31 -2.80 -2.49
C CYS A 159 80.68 -1.76 -3.55
N PHE A 160 81.10 -0.57 -3.15
CA PHE A 160 81.33 0.53 -4.10
C PHE A 160 82.44 0.32 -5.14
N PRO A 161 83.55 -0.41 -4.89
CA PRO A 161 84.57 -0.64 -5.92
C PRO A 161 84.06 -1.55 -7.04
N ASN A 162 82.85 -2.12 -6.92
CA ASN A 162 82.26 -2.95 -7.95
C ASN A 162 81.92 -2.20 -9.23
N SER A 163 81.96 -0.86 -9.23
CA SER A 163 81.90 -0.05 -10.45
C SER A 163 83.22 -0.05 -11.25
N ALA A 164 84.33 -0.59 -10.73
CA ALA A 164 85.60 -0.71 -11.46
C ALA A 164 85.61 -1.90 -12.46
N LEU A 165 84.57 -2.04 -13.27
CA LEU A 165 84.40 -3.18 -14.18
C LEU A 165 85.35 -3.09 -15.39
N GLN A 166 86.20 -4.08 -15.53
CA GLN A 166 87.12 -4.23 -16.65
C GLN A 166 86.42 -4.85 -17.89
N GLY A 167 87.16 -5.00 -18.99
CA GLY A 167 86.66 -5.59 -20.23
C GLY A 167 85.82 -4.63 -21.07
N SER A 168 84.96 -5.17 -21.93
CA SER A 168 84.04 -4.43 -22.79
C SER A 168 82.58 -4.80 -22.51
N PRO A 169 81.62 -3.86 -22.57
CA PRO A 169 80.18 -4.16 -22.44
C PRO A 169 79.64 -5.13 -23.49
N SER A 170 80.36 -5.27 -24.62
CA SER A 170 80.05 -6.17 -25.73
C SER A 170 80.65 -7.57 -25.61
N ASP A 171 81.45 -7.84 -24.57
CA ASP A 171 82.06 -9.15 -24.38
C ASP A 171 80.99 -10.24 -24.17
N PRO A 172 81.19 -11.46 -24.69
CA PRO A 172 80.22 -12.54 -24.54
C PRO A 172 80.05 -12.92 -23.07
N VAL A 173 78.80 -12.95 -22.61
CA VAL A 173 78.47 -13.33 -21.24
C VAL A 173 78.71 -14.85 -21.05
N PRO A 174 79.58 -15.27 -20.12
CA PRO A 174 79.84 -16.69 -19.91
C PRO A 174 78.66 -17.39 -19.21
N SER A 175 78.58 -18.70 -19.36
CA SER A 175 77.71 -19.54 -18.52
C SER A 175 78.14 -19.43 -17.06
N ILE A 176 77.23 -19.60 -16.10
CA ILE A 176 77.61 -19.58 -14.69
C ILE A 176 78.64 -20.67 -14.35
N GLY A 177 78.60 -21.82 -15.03
CA GLY A 177 79.57 -22.91 -14.84
C GLY A 177 81.01 -22.45 -15.09
N ASP A 178 81.19 -21.68 -16.17
CA ASP A 178 82.48 -21.21 -16.68
C ASP A 178 82.88 -19.82 -16.18
N ASN A 179 82.03 -19.16 -15.39
CA ASN A 179 82.27 -17.79 -14.94
C ASN A 179 83.30 -17.76 -13.79
N PRO A 180 84.51 -17.20 -13.99
CA PRO A 180 85.57 -17.21 -12.99
C PRO A 180 85.36 -16.18 -11.88
N LEU A 181 84.38 -15.28 -11.98
CA LEU A 181 84.10 -14.28 -10.95
C LEU A 181 83.33 -14.86 -9.73
N LYS A 182 82.79 -16.08 -9.84
CA LYS A 182 82.02 -16.72 -8.74
C LYS A 182 82.82 -16.75 -7.44
N GLY A 183 82.28 -16.12 -6.40
CA GLY A 183 82.89 -16.08 -5.07
C GLY A 183 84.21 -15.31 -4.98
N ASN A 184 84.58 -14.56 -6.01
CA ASN A 184 85.74 -13.67 -6.00
C ASN A 184 85.32 -12.23 -5.74
N ASP A 185 86.23 -11.45 -5.15
CA ASP A 185 86.05 -10.03 -4.87
C ASP A 185 86.23 -9.14 -6.11
N CYS A 186 85.94 -7.86 -5.95
CA CYS A 186 86.07 -6.85 -7.01
C CYS A 186 87.54 -6.54 -7.42
N GLY A 187 88.53 -7.02 -6.66
CA GLY A 187 89.95 -6.87 -6.96
C GLY A 187 90.50 -7.93 -7.92
N SER A 188 89.71 -8.97 -8.22
CA SER A 188 90.06 -10.02 -9.18
C SER A 188 90.22 -9.49 -10.61
N GLU A 189 91.16 -10.07 -11.38
CA GLU A 189 91.26 -9.83 -12.83
C GLU A 189 90.00 -10.28 -13.59
N HIS A 190 89.14 -11.07 -12.95
CA HIS A 190 87.87 -11.54 -13.48
C HIS A 190 86.71 -10.55 -13.28
N HIS A 191 86.93 -9.41 -12.62
CA HIS A 191 85.91 -8.39 -12.38
C HIS A 191 85.61 -7.56 -13.65
N THR A 192 84.98 -8.21 -14.62
CA THR A 192 84.65 -7.65 -15.93
C THR A 192 83.13 -7.50 -16.11
N VAL A 193 82.72 -6.65 -17.07
CA VAL A 193 81.29 -6.44 -17.39
C VAL A 193 80.58 -7.76 -17.75
N ALA A 194 81.20 -8.59 -18.60
CA ALA A 194 80.60 -9.86 -19.02
C ALA A 194 80.45 -10.85 -17.85
N ASN A 195 81.47 -10.99 -17.01
CA ASN A 195 81.40 -11.89 -15.85
C ASN A 195 80.38 -11.41 -14.83
N ALA A 196 80.29 -10.10 -14.57
CA ALA A 196 79.27 -9.52 -13.72
C ALA A 196 77.84 -9.79 -14.24
N LYS A 197 77.60 -9.60 -15.55
CA LYS A 197 76.32 -9.97 -16.20
C LYS A 197 75.97 -11.43 -15.96
N GLY A 198 76.95 -12.34 -16.09
CA GLY A 198 76.76 -13.77 -15.87
C GLY A 198 76.32 -14.12 -14.43
N ILE A 199 76.83 -13.41 -13.41
CA ILE A 199 76.39 -13.61 -12.02
C ILE A 199 74.93 -13.17 -11.83
N TYR A 200 74.57 -11.99 -12.34
CA TYR A 200 73.19 -11.47 -12.20
C TYR A 200 72.16 -12.31 -12.95
N ILE A 201 72.48 -12.80 -14.16
CA ILE A 201 71.59 -13.73 -14.89
C ILE A 201 71.33 -14.99 -14.06
N ASP A 202 72.34 -15.55 -13.40
CA ASP A 202 72.20 -16.76 -12.59
C ASP A 202 71.36 -16.55 -11.31
N ILE A 203 71.56 -15.46 -10.58
CA ILE A 203 70.76 -15.20 -9.36
C ILE A 203 69.30 -14.84 -9.68
N LEU A 204 69.00 -14.31 -10.88
CA LEU A 204 67.63 -14.00 -11.29
C LEU A 204 66.74 -15.26 -11.32
N GLU A 205 67.30 -16.40 -11.76
CA GLU A 205 66.59 -17.68 -11.71
C GLU A 205 66.21 -18.05 -10.26
N TYR A 206 67.07 -17.78 -9.28
CA TYR A 206 66.74 -18.01 -7.87
C TYR A 206 65.61 -17.11 -7.40
N PHE A 207 65.64 -15.81 -7.76
CA PHE A 207 64.55 -14.88 -7.43
C PHE A 207 63.20 -15.35 -8.02
N GLY A 208 63.22 -15.97 -9.20
CA GLY A 208 62.04 -16.62 -9.81
C GLY A 208 61.44 -17.77 -8.98
N THR A 209 62.22 -18.40 -8.11
CA THR A 209 61.72 -19.44 -7.19
C THR A 209 61.05 -18.89 -5.93
N LYS A 210 61.06 -17.57 -5.76
CA LYS A 210 60.63 -16.85 -4.55
C LYS A 210 59.64 -15.71 -4.84
N PRO A 211 58.50 -15.99 -5.51
CA PRO A 211 57.51 -14.96 -5.85
C PRO A 211 56.91 -14.25 -4.62
N GLU A 212 56.97 -14.89 -3.45
CA GLU A 212 56.52 -14.35 -2.16
C GLU A 212 57.50 -13.38 -1.48
N THR A 213 58.65 -13.10 -2.12
CA THR A 213 59.68 -12.16 -1.65
C THR A 213 59.99 -11.13 -2.73
N LEU A 214 59.95 -9.85 -2.38
CA LEU A 214 60.38 -8.77 -3.25
C LEU A 214 61.90 -8.55 -3.14
N PHE A 215 62.64 -8.79 -4.22
CA PHE A 215 64.08 -8.54 -4.30
C PHE A 215 64.37 -7.19 -4.94
N VAL A 216 65.13 -6.35 -4.25
CA VAL A 216 65.49 -5.00 -4.71
C VAL A 216 67.00 -4.92 -4.88
N VAL A 217 67.45 -4.86 -6.13
CA VAL A 217 68.87 -4.77 -6.48
C VAL A 217 69.26 -3.31 -6.57
N ILE A 218 70.26 -2.91 -5.79
CA ILE A 218 70.80 -1.57 -5.81
C ILE A 218 72.16 -1.57 -6.53
N ALA A 219 72.25 -0.80 -7.62
CA ALA A 219 73.49 -0.62 -8.38
C ALA A 219 74.67 -0.12 -7.51
N ALA A 220 75.91 -0.45 -7.91
CA ALA A 220 77.10 0.15 -7.31
C ALA A 220 77.14 1.67 -7.60
N PRO A 221 77.62 2.54 -6.69
CA PRO A 221 77.70 3.97 -6.97
C PRO A 221 78.83 4.26 -7.99
N PRO A 222 78.82 5.43 -8.64
CA PRO A 222 79.92 5.83 -9.52
C PRO A 222 81.22 6.10 -8.75
N LEU A 223 82.35 5.84 -9.39
CA LEU A 223 83.68 6.16 -8.84
C LEU A 223 84.06 7.61 -9.15
N SER A 224 84.98 8.19 -8.37
CA SER A 224 85.61 9.48 -8.72
C SER A 224 86.63 9.30 -9.86
N ASP A 225 87.26 8.12 -9.97
CA ASP A 225 88.12 7.76 -11.10
C ASP A 225 87.27 7.38 -12.33
N GLY A 226 87.54 8.05 -13.46
CA GLY A 226 86.87 7.82 -14.73
C GLY A 226 87.30 6.55 -15.49
N THR A 227 88.35 5.84 -15.07
CA THR A 227 89.00 4.75 -15.83
C THR A 227 88.03 3.67 -16.32
N TYR A 228 87.07 3.26 -15.47
CA TYR A 228 86.08 2.23 -15.80
C TYR A 228 84.64 2.76 -15.86
N ALA A 229 84.46 4.08 -15.81
CA ALA A 229 83.15 4.72 -15.64
C ALA A 229 82.18 4.45 -16.82
N ALA A 230 82.70 4.28 -18.04
CA ALA A 230 81.88 3.89 -19.19
C ALA A 230 81.38 2.44 -19.11
N ASN A 231 82.21 1.54 -18.60
CA ASN A 231 81.85 0.13 -18.39
C ASN A 231 80.80 0.00 -17.28
N ALA A 232 81.00 0.71 -16.17
CA ALA A 232 80.05 0.78 -15.07
C ALA A 232 78.70 1.35 -15.52
N ARG A 233 78.72 2.44 -16.30
CA ARG A 233 77.51 3.00 -16.92
C ARG A 233 76.76 1.96 -17.74
N ALA A 234 77.45 1.29 -18.67
CA ALA A 234 76.83 0.32 -19.55
C ALA A 234 76.27 -0.90 -18.79
N PHE A 235 76.98 -1.35 -17.75
CA PHE A 235 76.52 -2.45 -16.89
C PHE A 235 75.28 -2.08 -16.08
N ASN A 236 75.25 -0.91 -15.44
CA ASN A 236 74.11 -0.47 -14.63
C ASN A 236 72.89 -0.12 -15.50
N GLN A 237 73.10 0.44 -16.69
CA GLN A 237 72.03 0.59 -17.69
C GLN A 237 71.44 -0.77 -18.07
N TRP A 238 72.29 -1.75 -18.40
CA TRP A 238 71.83 -3.11 -18.70
C TRP A 238 71.03 -3.72 -17.53
N LEU A 239 71.47 -3.54 -16.27
CA LEU A 239 70.71 -3.99 -15.10
C LEU A 239 69.32 -3.34 -15.03
N ALA A 240 69.23 -2.03 -15.23
CA ALA A 240 67.98 -1.29 -15.09
C ALA A 240 66.99 -1.50 -16.25
N THR A 241 67.47 -1.72 -17.48
CA THR A 241 66.62 -1.71 -18.68
C THR A 241 66.53 -3.05 -19.41
N GLU A 242 67.51 -3.94 -19.26
CA GLU A 242 67.61 -5.17 -20.08
C GLU A 242 67.60 -6.46 -19.26
N TRP A 243 68.17 -6.48 -18.06
CA TRP A 243 68.38 -7.72 -17.29
C TRP A 243 67.07 -8.45 -16.96
N LEU A 244 66.00 -7.71 -16.67
CA LEU A 244 64.69 -8.28 -16.38
C LEU A 244 63.85 -8.57 -17.64
N SER A 245 64.40 -8.36 -18.84
CA SER A 245 63.70 -8.65 -20.09
C SER A 245 63.35 -10.13 -20.20
N GLY A 246 62.05 -10.43 -20.26
CA GLY A 246 61.52 -11.79 -20.29
C GLY A 246 61.38 -12.47 -18.92
N TYR A 247 61.66 -11.78 -17.81
CA TYR A 247 61.36 -12.28 -16.47
C TYR A 247 59.85 -12.20 -16.20
N PRO A 248 59.18 -13.32 -15.83
CA PRO A 248 57.72 -13.34 -15.67
C PRO A 248 57.22 -12.86 -14.30
N GLY A 249 58.13 -12.65 -13.34
CA GLY A 249 57.77 -12.26 -11.97
C GLY A 249 57.73 -10.75 -11.79
N GLU A 250 56.86 -10.30 -10.87
CA GLU A 250 56.75 -8.89 -10.44
C GLU A 250 57.58 -8.62 -9.16
N ASN A 251 58.37 -9.59 -8.72
CA ASN A 251 59.04 -9.62 -7.42
C ASN A 251 60.53 -9.24 -7.48
N VAL A 252 61.00 -8.64 -8.59
CA VAL A 252 62.38 -8.16 -8.73
C VAL A 252 62.38 -6.73 -9.27
N PHE A 253 63.14 -5.86 -8.63
CA PHE A 253 63.29 -4.45 -9.04
C PHE A 253 64.75 -4.00 -8.95
N VAL A 254 65.16 -3.12 -9.87
CA VAL A 254 66.51 -2.55 -9.90
C VAL A 254 66.45 -1.05 -9.65
N PHE A 255 67.15 -0.57 -8.63
CA PHE A 255 67.38 0.85 -8.41
C PHE A 255 68.75 1.26 -8.98
N ASP A 256 68.73 2.17 -9.96
CA ASP A 256 69.93 2.65 -10.64
C ASP A 256 70.64 3.75 -9.82
N PHE A 257 71.11 3.34 -8.64
CA PHE A 257 71.88 4.16 -7.70
C PHE A 257 73.11 4.78 -8.35
N TYR A 258 73.72 4.08 -9.33
CA TYR A 258 74.82 4.61 -10.13
C TYR A 258 74.39 5.89 -10.84
N ASN A 259 73.31 5.79 -11.64
CA ASN A 259 72.83 6.90 -12.45
C ASN A 259 72.40 8.09 -11.61
N VAL A 260 71.66 7.84 -10.52
CA VAL A 260 71.19 8.87 -9.57
C VAL A 260 72.35 9.73 -9.05
N LEU A 261 73.56 9.16 -8.91
CA LEU A 261 74.73 9.83 -8.34
C LEU A 261 75.70 10.41 -9.36
N THR A 262 75.42 10.28 -10.65
CA THR A 262 76.34 10.71 -11.72
C THR A 262 76.11 12.14 -12.20
N THR A 263 75.01 12.79 -11.80
CA THR A 263 74.73 14.17 -12.20
C THR A 263 74.34 15.03 -11.03
N ASN A 264 74.72 16.29 -11.18
CA ASN A 264 74.31 17.37 -10.33
C ASN A 264 73.72 18.46 -11.25
N GLY A 265 72.47 18.84 -11.01
CA GLY A 265 71.74 19.88 -11.75
C GLY A 265 72.30 21.30 -11.57
N GLY A 266 73.61 21.46 -11.36
CA GLY A 266 74.32 22.74 -11.36
C GLY A 266 74.81 23.24 -9.99
N ASN A 267 74.53 22.56 -8.87
CA ASN A 267 75.07 22.87 -7.55
C ASN A 267 75.11 21.60 -6.66
N PRO A 268 76.27 21.14 -6.17
CA PRO A 268 76.36 19.91 -5.38
C PRO A 268 75.56 19.95 -4.07
N GLU A 269 75.11 21.14 -3.65
CA GLU A 269 74.21 21.35 -2.52
C GLU A 269 72.72 21.28 -2.87
N VAL A 270 72.34 21.18 -4.15
CA VAL A 270 70.94 21.13 -4.62
C VAL A 270 70.72 19.84 -5.39
N ASN A 271 69.92 18.94 -4.83
CA ASN A 271 69.47 17.74 -5.54
C ASN A 271 68.55 18.13 -6.72
N ASP A 272 68.48 17.29 -7.75
CA ASP A 272 67.57 17.44 -8.90
C ASP A 272 66.13 17.01 -8.59
N LEU A 273 65.80 16.88 -7.30
CA LEU A 273 64.47 16.55 -6.82
C LEU A 273 63.52 17.67 -7.27
N ASN A 274 62.54 17.33 -8.11
CA ASN A 274 61.60 18.24 -8.80
C ASN A 274 62.10 18.91 -10.11
N ALA A 275 63.26 18.54 -10.66
CA ALA A 275 63.72 19.02 -11.97
C ALA A 275 63.53 17.96 -13.08
N THR A 276 63.06 18.35 -14.27
CA THR A 276 62.91 17.42 -15.42
C THR A 276 64.22 17.02 -16.08
N ALA A 277 65.32 17.73 -15.81
CA ALA A 277 66.62 17.49 -16.43
C ALA A 277 67.62 16.98 -15.37
N GLY A 278 68.50 16.08 -15.78
CA GLY A 278 69.45 15.39 -14.89
C GLY A 278 69.22 13.88 -14.88
N ASN A 279 70.22 13.13 -14.43
CA ASN A 279 70.14 11.69 -14.32
C ASN A 279 69.41 11.29 -13.03
N HIS A 280 68.32 10.55 -13.18
CA HIS A 280 67.47 10.11 -12.07
C HIS A 280 66.85 8.74 -12.34
N HIS A 281 66.42 8.09 -11.26
CA HIS A 281 65.57 6.91 -11.32
C HIS A 281 64.55 7.06 -10.19
N ARG A 282 63.36 7.57 -10.48
CA ARG A 282 62.38 7.97 -9.46
C ARG A 282 60.94 7.79 -9.91
N TRP A 283 60.01 7.85 -8.97
CA TRP A 283 58.59 8.06 -9.27
C TRP A 283 58.29 9.55 -9.38
N TRP A 284 57.75 10.00 -10.51
CA TRP A 284 57.35 11.39 -10.69
C TRP A 284 56.25 11.56 -11.75
N ASN A 285 55.30 12.47 -11.51
CA ASN A 285 54.15 12.73 -12.39
C ASN A 285 53.36 11.47 -12.81
N GLY A 286 53.15 10.54 -11.86
CA GLY A 286 52.31 9.36 -12.09
C GLY A 286 52.99 8.21 -12.82
N ALA A 287 54.31 8.26 -13.04
CA ALA A 287 55.06 7.19 -13.68
C ALA A 287 56.45 6.99 -13.04
N VAL A 288 57.00 5.78 -13.22
CA VAL A 288 58.43 5.53 -13.02
C VAL A 288 59.19 6.22 -14.14
N GLN A 289 60.18 7.02 -13.78
CA GLN A 289 61.08 7.69 -14.71
C GLN A 289 62.50 7.20 -14.49
N HIS A 290 63.13 6.74 -15.57
CA HIS A 290 64.55 6.41 -15.62
C HIS A 290 65.18 7.24 -16.73
N GLN A 291 65.95 8.25 -16.37
CA GLN A 291 66.46 9.25 -17.30
C GLN A 291 67.99 9.29 -17.23
N VAL A 292 68.63 9.19 -18.39
CA VAL A 292 70.10 9.21 -18.55
C VAL A 292 70.46 10.26 -19.59
N ASP A 293 70.23 11.52 -19.25
CA ASP A 293 70.25 12.63 -20.21
C ASP A 293 71.60 13.37 -20.27
N LEU A 294 72.47 13.17 -19.28
CA LEU A 294 73.79 13.79 -19.24
C LEU A 294 74.89 12.73 -19.25
N SER A 295 75.95 13.00 -20.00
CA SER A 295 77.07 12.08 -20.27
C SER A 295 78.08 11.94 -19.11
N PHE A 296 77.73 12.39 -17.90
CA PHE A 296 78.59 12.25 -16.73
C PHE A 296 78.58 10.79 -16.25
N ASN A 297 79.78 10.23 -16.05
CA ASN A 297 79.94 8.84 -15.61
C ASN A 297 80.70 8.73 -14.27
N THR A 298 81.23 9.82 -13.74
CA THR A 298 81.89 9.83 -12.43
C THR A 298 80.97 10.37 -11.35
N SER A 299 81.32 10.17 -10.07
CA SER A 299 80.51 10.65 -8.95
C SER A 299 80.35 12.17 -8.97
N ALA A 300 79.09 12.62 -8.89
CA ALA A 300 78.75 14.03 -8.68
C ALA A 300 78.67 14.39 -7.19
N TYR A 301 78.73 13.40 -6.30
CA TYR A 301 78.60 13.53 -4.86
C TYR A 301 79.73 12.78 -4.13
N PRO A 302 81.01 13.14 -4.33
CA PRO A 302 82.11 12.46 -3.64
C PRO A 302 82.10 12.75 -2.13
N SER A 303 82.65 11.82 -1.35
CA SER A 303 82.85 11.97 0.09
C SER A 303 83.83 13.13 0.39
N PRO A 304 83.60 13.91 1.46
CA PRO A 304 84.57 14.91 1.93
C PRO A 304 85.94 14.32 2.28
N GLU A 305 86.02 13.02 2.57
CA GLU A 305 87.25 12.31 2.95
C GLU A 305 88.11 11.91 1.74
N GLY A 306 87.64 12.19 0.52
CA GLY A 306 88.38 11.93 -0.72
C GLY A 306 88.41 10.46 -1.13
N ASP A 307 87.62 9.61 -0.48
CA ASP A 307 87.33 8.27 -0.94
C ASP A 307 86.08 8.24 -1.85
N ASP A 308 85.86 7.12 -2.52
CA ASP A 308 84.80 6.97 -3.52
C ASP A 308 83.41 6.68 -2.90
N HIS A 309 83.22 6.92 -1.60
CA HIS A 309 81.88 6.86 -1.00
C HIS A 309 81.03 8.05 -1.47
N PRO A 310 79.72 7.87 -1.71
CA PRO A 310 78.82 9.00 -1.87
C PRO A 310 78.78 9.81 -0.58
N GLY A 311 78.95 11.13 -0.70
CA GLY A 311 78.75 12.06 0.41
C GLY A 311 77.27 12.18 0.80
N GLN A 312 77.03 12.81 1.95
CA GLN A 312 75.69 12.99 2.54
C GLN A 312 74.62 13.52 1.57
N ALA A 313 74.96 14.51 0.73
CA ALA A 313 74.03 15.04 -0.25
C ALA A 313 73.60 13.99 -1.30
N GLY A 314 74.52 13.14 -1.73
CA GLY A 314 74.26 12.05 -2.67
C GLY A 314 73.40 10.95 -2.04
N ASN A 315 73.74 10.52 -0.83
CA ASN A 315 72.94 9.52 -0.10
C ASN A 315 71.50 10.00 0.12
N ARG A 316 71.31 11.27 0.51
CA ARG A 316 69.97 11.85 0.70
C ARG A 316 69.17 11.99 -0.60
N LYS A 317 69.83 12.35 -1.71
CA LYS A 317 69.20 12.36 -3.06
C LYS A 317 68.69 10.96 -3.40
N ALA A 318 69.53 9.94 -3.23
CA ALA A 318 69.15 8.57 -3.49
C ALA A 318 67.99 8.10 -2.61
N THR A 319 67.96 8.45 -1.31
CA THR A 319 66.83 8.16 -0.42
C THR A 319 65.52 8.76 -0.94
N ALA A 320 65.55 10.04 -1.33
CA ALA A 320 64.35 10.76 -1.79
C ALA A 320 63.78 10.17 -3.10
N GLU A 321 64.62 9.65 -3.98
CA GLU A 321 64.19 8.99 -5.23
C GLU A 321 63.77 7.53 -5.01
N PHE A 322 64.42 6.83 -4.08
CA PHE A 322 64.23 5.40 -3.84
C PHE A 322 62.91 5.06 -3.14
N VAL A 323 62.58 5.76 -2.04
CA VAL A 323 61.45 5.34 -1.18
C VAL A 323 60.09 5.39 -1.89
N PRO A 324 59.75 6.43 -2.69
CA PRO A 324 58.52 6.40 -3.47
C PRO A 324 58.47 5.26 -4.49
N LEU A 325 59.61 4.92 -5.11
CA LEU A 325 59.70 3.76 -6.01
C LEU A 325 59.52 2.45 -5.26
N LEU A 326 60.10 2.33 -4.06
CA LEU A 326 59.92 1.15 -3.22
C LEU A 326 58.44 0.93 -2.89
N ASN A 327 57.70 1.98 -2.51
CA ASN A 327 56.25 1.90 -2.28
C ASN A 327 55.50 1.48 -3.55
N TYR A 328 55.81 2.09 -4.69
CA TYR A 328 55.20 1.73 -5.97
C TYR A 328 55.39 0.25 -6.31
N VAL A 329 56.62 -0.23 -6.22
CA VAL A 329 56.98 -1.62 -6.53
C VAL A 329 56.36 -2.57 -5.52
N TYR A 330 56.38 -2.22 -4.22
CA TYR A 330 55.72 -3.01 -3.18
C TYR A 330 54.23 -3.17 -3.46
N ASN A 331 53.49 -2.08 -3.71
CA ASN A 331 52.05 -2.14 -3.95
C ASN A 331 51.70 -2.94 -5.21
N ARG A 332 52.51 -2.79 -6.28
CA ARG A 332 52.36 -3.59 -7.50
C ARG A 332 52.52 -5.09 -7.21
N TRP A 333 53.56 -5.46 -6.46
CA TRP A 333 53.85 -6.84 -6.10
C TRP A 333 52.82 -7.43 -5.11
N ALA A 334 52.42 -6.67 -4.07
CA ALA A 334 51.47 -7.09 -3.04
C ALA A 334 50.07 -7.36 -3.60
N ASN A 335 49.60 -6.51 -4.53
CA ASN A 335 48.30 -6.67 -5.17
C ASN A 335 48.22 -7.95 -6.03
N VAL A 336 49.29 -8.26 -6.76
CA VAL A 336 49.36 -9.49 -7.58
C VAL A 336 49.44 -10.74 -6.71
N THR A 337 50.04 -10.65 -5.52
CA THR A 337 50.25 -11.80 -4.63
C THR A 337 49.15 -11.99 -3.58
N GLY A 338 48.26 -11.01 -3.39
CA GLY A 338 47.18 -11.06 -2.39
C GLY A 338 47.73 -11.02 -0.97
N ASP A 339 48.62 -10.07 -0.67
CA ASP A 339 49.30 -10.00 0.63
C ASP A 339 48.28 -9.83 1.78
N PRO A 340 48.22 -10.75 2.77
CA PRO A 340 47.20 -10.71 3.83
C PRO A 340 47.35 -9.53 4.81
N THR A 341 48.36 -8.69 4.65
CA THR A 341 48.60 -7.47 5.43
C THR A 341 47.82 -6.25 4.90
N ASP A 342 47.22 -6.35 3.71
CA ASP A 342 46.42 -5.31 3.03
C ASP A 342 44.92 -5.68 3.01
N LEU A 343 44.30 -5.72 4.19
CA LEU A 343 42.89 -6.13 4.40
C LEU A 343 41.94 -4.94 4.21
N ARG A 344 41.10 -4.98 3.18
CA ARG A 344 40.10 -3.92 2.88
C ARG A 344 38.70 -4.49 2.74
N ALA A 345 37.76 -3.97 3.54
CA ALA A 345 36.35 -4.35 3.49
C ALA A 345 35.63 -3.69 2.30
N ASP A 346 34.85 -4.45 1.54
CA ASP A 346 33.97 -3.92 0.51
C ASP A 346 32.79 -4.87 0.22
N PHE A 347 31.67 -4.35 -0.28
CA PHE A 347 30.49 -5.17 -0.60
C PHE A 347 29.56 -4.53 -1.64
N THR A 348 28.63 -5.33 -2.15
CA THR A 348 27.51 -4.86 -2.97
C THR A 348 26.19 -5.57 -2.62
N ALA A 349 25.07 -5.04 -3.12
CA ALA A 349 23.72 -5.58 -2.96
C ALA A 349 23.06 -5.79 -4.32
N ASN A 350 22.26 -6.84 -4.47
CA ASN A 350 21.56 -7.14 -5.72
C ASN A 350 20.45 -6.12 -6.06
N VAL A 351 19.79 -5.57 -5.04
CA VAL A 351 18.78 -4.52 -5.13
C VAL A 351 18.97 -3.52 -4.01
N THR A 352 18.68 -2.24 -4.27
CA THR A 352 18.86 -1.14 -3.29
C THR A 352 17.55 -0.43 -2.93
N ALA A 353 16.45 -0.76 -3.60
CA ALA A 353 15.13 -0.23 -3.28
C ALA A 353 13.99 -1.17 -3.68
N GLY A 354 12.88 -1.11 -2.94
CA GLY A 354 11.66 -1.87 -3.24
C GLY A 354 10.58 -1.74 -2.16
N PRO A 355 9.41 -2.35 -2.33
CA PRO A 355 8.37 -2.41 -1.30
C PRO A 355 8.70 -3.48 -0.24
N ALA A 356 8.24 -3.28 0.98
CA ALA A 356 8.28 -4.31 2.02
C ALA A 356 7.31 -5.49 1.70
N PRO A 357 7.67 -6.75 2.02
CA PRO A 357 9.00 -7.19 2.43
C PRO A 357 9.99 -7.19 1.25
N LEU A 358 11.19 -6.64 1.47
CA LEU A 358 12.26 -6.59 0.46
C LEU A 358 13.39 -7.55 0.84
N ALA A 359 13.51 -8.66 0.10
CA ALA A 359 14.62 -9.58 0.23
C ALA A 359 15.85 -9.08 -0.56
N VAL A 360 16.96 -8.86 0.14
CA VAL A 360 18.23 -8.35 -0.42
C VAL A 360 19.33 -9.38 -0.20
N GLN A 361 20.05 -9.71 -1.27
CA GLN A 361 21.27 -10.51 -1.21
C GLN A 361 22.49 -9.59 -1.23
N PHE A 362 23.36 -9.74 -0.24
CA PHE A 362 24.63 -9.03 -0.16
C PHE A 362 25.79 -9.93 -0.63
N ILE A 363 26.78 -9.31 -1.26
CA ILE A 363 27.96 -9.99 -1.82
C ILE A 363 29.20 -9.29 -1.29
N ASP A 364 30.07 -10.05 -0.61
CA ASP A 364 31.40 -9.60 -0.20
C ASP A 364 32.34 -9.37 -1.40
N LEU A 365 33.06 -8.25 -1.39
CA LEU A 365 34.08 -7.84 -2.36
C LEU A 365 35.44 -7.54 -1.70
N SER A 366 35.60 -7.92 -0.42
CA SER A 366 36.77 -7.57 0.40
C SER A 366 38.08 -8.22 -0.08
N THR A 367 39.21 -7.53 0.08
CA THR A 367 40.58 -8.00 -0.29
C THR A 367 41.43 -8.33 0.95
N GLY A 368 42.65 -8.88 0.77
CA GLY A 368 43.56 -9.19 1.89
C GLY A 368 43.26 -10.49 2.63
N ASN A 369 42.66 -11.48 1.95
CA ASN A 369 42.33 -12.81 2.49
C ASN A 369 41.56 -12.77 3.82
N PRO A 370 40.35 -12.19 3.85
CA PRO A 370 39.50 -12.19 5.04
C PRO A 370 39.16 -13.63 5.48
N THR A 371 39.10 -13.84 6.80
CA THR A 371 38.77 -15.13 7.43
C THR A 371 37.50 -15.10 8.27
N ALA A 372 36.94 -13.91 8.55
CA ALA A 372 35.68 -13.73 9.26
C ALA A 372 34.95 -12.46 8.80
N TRP A 373 33.60 -12.51 8.80
CA TRP A 373 32.68 -11.45 8.38
C TRP A 373 31.68 -11.14 9.49
N ASN A 374 31.27 -9.87 9.60
CA ASN A 374 30.19 -9.43 10.48
C ASN A 374 29.39 -8.33 9.79
N TRP A 375 28.13 -8.61 9.48
CA TRP A 375 27.19 -7.72 8.83
C TRP A 375 26.24 -7.11 9.85
N ALA A 376 25.93 -5.81 9.67
CA ALA A 376 24.82 -5.14 10.32
C ALA A 376 23.94 -4.48 9.24
N PHE A 377 22.66 -4.86 9.17
CA PHE A 377 21.76 -4.46 8.08
C PHE A 377 21.01 -3.15 8.33
N GLY A 378 21.12 -2.58 9.53
CA GLY A 378 20.54 -1.28 9.89
C GLY A 378 19.15 -1.34 10.55
N ASP A 379 18.51 -2.51 10.61
CA ASP A 379 17.21 -2.75 11.24
C ASP A 379 17.29 -3.62 12.51
N GLY A 380 18.51 -3.88 12.99
CA GLY A 380 18.81 -4.82 14.08
C GLY A 380 19.21 -6.22 13.61
N GLY A 381 19.03 -6.55 12.32
CA GLY A 381 19.51 -7.80 11.73
C GLY A 381 21.03 -7.83 11.55
N THR A 382 21.62 -9.02 11.71
CA THR A 382 23.07 -9.27 11.55
C THR A 382 23.35 -10.61 10.86
N SER A 383 24.54 -10.77 10.27
CA SER A 383 25.00 -12.06 9.74
C SER A 383 26.52 -12.22 9.81
N THR A 384 27.03 -13.45 9.74
CA THR A 384 28.46 -13.77 9.63
C THR A 384 28.82 -14.54 8.36
N GLU A 385 27.84 -14.73 7.46
CA GLU A 385 28.05 -15.40 6.18
C GLU A 385 28.78 -14.49 5.19
N THR A 386 29.45 -15.09 4.21
CA THR A 386 30.12 -14.33 3.12
C THR A 386 29.14 -13.77 2.09
N ARG A 387 27.92 -14.35 2.01
CA ARG A 387 26.87 -14.00 1.04
C ARG A 387 25.47 -14.05 1.67
N PRO A 388 25.20 -13.22 2.69
CA PRO A 388 23.93 -13.30 3.40
C PRO A 388 22.76 -12.81 2.55
N THR A 389 21.58 -13.32 2.85
CA THR A 389 20.30 -12.74 2.39
C THR A 389 19.56 -12.20 3.60
N HIS A 390 19.02 -11.00 3.50
CA HIS A 390 18.27 -10.33 4.56
C HIS A 390 16.94 -9.79 4.03
N GLU A 391 15.87 -9.92 4.81
CA GLU A 391 14.54 -9.44 4.44
C GLU A 391 14.15 -8.24 5.31
N TYR A 392 13.95 -7.10 4.66
CA TYR A 392 13.47 -5.88 5.31
C TYR A 392 11.94 -5.82 5.28
N THR A 393 11.30 -5.89 6.45
CA THR A 393 9.83 -6.00 6.56
C THR A 393 9.13 -4.67 6.83
N ALA A 394 9.87 -3.62 7.18
CA ALA A 394 9.34 -2.30 7.50
C ALA A 394 9.79 -1.27 6.45
N ASP A 395 9.07 -0.16 6.36
CA ASP A 395 9.50 0.97 5.56
C ASP A 395 10.62 1.74 6.27
N GLY A 396 11.55 2.27 5.48
CA GLY A 396 12.71 2.98 6.01
C GLY A 396 13.90 2.99 5.08
N ASN A 397 14.89 3.80 5.46
CA ASN A 397 16.21 3.79 4.87
C ASN A 397 17.17 3.11 5.83
N TYR A 398 17.89 2.10 5.33
CA TYR A 398 18.75 1.25 6.15
C TYR A 398 20.21 1.45 5.76
N THR A 399 21.03 1.75 6.77
CA THR A 399 22.49 1.83 6.67
C THR A 399 23.07 0.44 6.88
N VAL A 400 23.87 -0.04 5.93
CA VAL A 400 24.48 -1.38 5.98
C VAL A 400 25.98 -1.26 6.25
N SER A 401 26.50 -2.11 7.13
CA SER A 401 27.92 -2.19 7.47
C SER A 401 28.43 -3.62 7.38
N LEU A 402 29.64 -3.79 6.84
CA LEU A 402 30.40 -5.04 6.82
C LEU A 402 31.75 -4.81 7.51
N ILE A 403 32.06 -5.66 8.48
CA ILE A 403 33.39 -5.78 9.09
C ILE A 403 34.01 -7.10 8.63
N VAL A 404 35.22 -7.07 8.11
CA VAL A 404 36.02 -8.28 7.81
C VAL A 404 37.29 -8.33 8.65
N SER A 405 37.79 -9.54 8.95
CA SER A 405 39.02 -9.73 9.74
C SER A 405 39.85 -10.94 9.32
N ASN A 406 41.16 -10.86 9.55
CA ASN A 406 42.13 -11.94 9.38
C ASN A 406 43.17 -11.95 10.54
N ALA A 407 44.21 -12.77 10.44
CA ALA A 407 45.24 -12.87 11.49
C ALA A 407 46.05 -11.58 11.73
N PHE A 408 45.98 -10.62 10.80
CA PHE A 408 46.75 -9.37 10.82
C PHE A 408 45.90 -8.16 11.24
N GLY A 409 44.56 -8.24 11.21
CA GLY A 409 43.70 -7.14 11.65
C GLY A 409 42.24 -7.25 11.19
N SER A 410 41.53 -6.12 11.26
CA SER A 410 40.13 -5.97 10.82
C SER A 410 39.91 -4.66 10.07
N ASN A 411 38.97 -4.64 9.12
CA ASN A 411 38.58 -3.46 8.37
C ASN A 411 37.04 -3.38 8.26
N THR A 412 36.50 -2.16 8.08
CA THR A 412 35.05 -1.91 8.06
C THR A 412 34.65 -1.06 6.86
N SER A 413 33.58 -1.46 6.17
CA SER A 413 32.88 -0.67 5.16
C SER A 413 31.44 -0.39 5.61
N THR A 414 30.99 0.86 5.48
CA THR A 414 29.64 1.29 5.86
C THR A 414 29.04 2.18 4.79
N VAL A 415 27.84 1.84 4.32
CA VAL A 415 27.10 2.57 3.29
C VAL A 415 25.78 3.09 3.89
N ALA A 416 25.68 4.40 4.04
CA ALA A 416 24.46 5.07 4.52
C ALA A 416 23.34 4.99 3.48
N ASP A 417 22.10 4.81 3.94
CA ASP A 417 20.89 4.66 3.11
C ASP A 417 21.05 3.65 1.96
N CYS A 418 21.80 2.56 2.24
CA CYS A 418 22.14 1.51 1.29
C CYS A 418 20.88 0.86 0.71
N ILE A 419 19.91 0.55 1.57
CA ILE A 419 18.63 -0.07 1.19
C ILE A 419 17.48 0.87 1.54
N ARG A 420 16.57 1.09 0.59
CA ARG A 420 15.38 1.94 0.75
C ARG A 420 14.11 1.11 0.58
N VAL A 421 13.38 0.93 1.66
CA VAL A 421 12.15 0.14 1.66
C VAL A 421 10.96 1.06 1.79
N SER A 422 10.01 0.87 0.89
CA SER A 422 8.72 1.59 0.91
C SER A 422 7.62 0.70 1.47
N SER A 423 6.62 1.31 2.11
CA SER A 423 5.42 0.61 2.56
C SER A 423 4.77 -0.17 1.41
N ALA A 424 4.37 -1.42 1.66
CA ALA A 424 3.62 -2.21 0.70
C ALA A 424 2.32 -1.49 0.28
N LEU A 425 1.95 -1.58 -1.00
CA LEU A 425 0.67 -1.06 -1.47
C LEU A 425 -0.46 -1.95 -0.94
N THR A 426 -1.27 -1.41 -0.03
CA THR A 426 -2.47 -2.08 0.49
C THR A 426 -3.69 -1.21 0.29
N VAL A 427 -4.86 -1.84 0.18
CA VAL A 427 -6.16 -1.17 0.15
C VAL A 427 -6.99 -1.82 1.25
N THR A 428 -7.37 -1.02 2.25
CA THR A 428 -8.00 -1.51 3.48
C THR A 428 -9.46 -1.12 3.61
N GLY A 429 -9.93 -0.12 2.86
CA GLY A 429 -11.32 0.30 2.88
C GLY A 429 -11.65 1.30 1.77
N ILE A 430 -12.93 1.41 1.45
CA ILE A 430 -13.49 2.47 0.61
C ILE A 430 -14.76 2.98 1.31
N GLU A 431 -14.76 4.24 1.73
CA GLU A 431 -15.94 4.83 2.34
C GLU A 431 -17.04 4.97 1.28
N LYS A 432 -18.32 4.81 1.68
CA LYS A 432 -19.44 4.68 0.73
C LYS A 432 -19.15 3.55 -0.25
N ASP A 433 -18.84 2.38 0.30
CA ASP A 433 -18.60 1.07 -0.32
C ASP A 433 -19.76 0.54 -1.18
N TYR A 434 -20.70 1.39 -1.57
CA TYR A 434 -21.76 1.02 -2.48
C TYR A 434 -22.16 2.16 -3.41
N GLY A 435 -22.90 1.80 -4.45
CA GLY A 435 -23.55 2.73 -5.37
C GLY A 435 -24.72 2.10 -6.09
N VAL A 436 -25.35 2.83 -6.99
CA VAL A 436 -26.56 2.39 -7.71
C VAL A 436 -26.27 2.19 -9.19
N ALA A 437 -26.69 1.05 -9.74
CA ALA A 437 -26.56 0.74 -11.15
C ALA A 437 -27.29 1.80 -12.00
N GLY A 438 -26.63 2.30 -13.05
CA GLY A 438 -27.22 3.32 -13.91
C GLY A 438 -27.10 4.76 -13.39
N SER A 439 -26.49 4.97 -12.22
CA SER A 439 -26.21 6.31 -11.70
C SER A 439 -24.86 6.83 -12.17
N GLY A 440 -24.74 8.14 -12.44
CA GLY A 440 -23.44 8.77 -12.72
C GLY A 440 -22.54 8.94 -11.49
N ASP A 441 -23.02 8.52 -10.30
CA ASP A 441 -22.42 8.61 -8.96
C ASP A 441 -21.40 9.76 -8.73
N PRO A 442 -21.87 10.99 -8.50
CA PRO A 442 -20.97 12.13 -8.30
C PRO A 442 -20.25 12.11 -6.94
N ALA A 443 -20.54 11.14 -6.05
CA ALA A 443 -20.03 11.22 -4.69
C ALA A 443 -18.54 10.88 -4.62
N VAL A 444 -17.79 11.78 -3.99
CA VAL A 444 -16.37 11.58 -3.69
C VAL A 444 -16.25 10.44 -2.69
N ARG A 445 -15.45 9.44 -3.07
CA ARG A 445 -15.10 8.27 -2.27
C ARG A 445 -13.72 8.45 -1.67
N ILE A 446 -13.55 8.02 -0.43
CA ILE A 446 -12.27 7.99 0.26
C ILE A 446 -11.79 6.54 0.27
N ILE A 447 -10.60 6.28 -0.27
CA ILE A 447 -9.95 4.98 -0.22
C ILE A 447 -8.83 5.03 0.82
N ARG A 448 -8.83 4.05 1.71
CA ARG A 448 -7.86 3.87 2.80
C ARG A 448 -6.91 2.72 2.48
N GLY A 449 -5.65 2.85 2.90
CA GLY A 449 -4.62 1.85 2.65
C GLY A 449 -3.23 2.34 3.05
N THR A 450 -2.21 1.77 2.44
CA THR A 450 -0.80 2.19 2.59
C THR A 450 -0.11 2.16 1.24
N GLY A 451 0.99 2.91 1.08
CA GLY A 451 1.79 2.87 -0.15
C GLY A 451 1.17 3.64 -1.33
N PHE A 452 0.26 4.58 -1.08
CA PHE A 452 -0.32 5.47 -2.09
C PHE A 452 0.69 6.55 -2.53
N ASN A 453 1.74 6.11 -3.23
CA ASN A 453 2.80 6.98 -3.73
C ASN A 453 2.68 7.18 -5.26
N GLY A 454 3.05 8.37 -5.73
CA GLY A 454 3.01 8.72 -7.16
C GLY A 454 1.60 9.00 -7.66
N THR A 455 1.30 8.56 -8.89
CA THR A 455 -0.01 8.75 -9.54
C THR A 455 -0.78 7.43 -9.55
N PRO A 456 -1.67 7.17 -8.57
CA PRO A 456 -2.43 5.93 -8.51
C PRO A 456 -3.54 5.90 -9.57
N GLU A 457 -3.81 4.69 -10.07
CA GLU A 457 -5.04 4.37 -10.79
C GLU A 457 -5.97 3.60 -9.86
N VAL A 458 -7.26 3.96 -9.84
CA VAL A 458 -8.29 3.28 -9.06
C VAL A 458 -9.32 2.70 -10.03
N ALA A 459 -9.72 1.45 -9.82
CA ALA A 459 -10.80 0.84 -10.58
C ALA A 459 -11.60 -0.16 -9.75
N LEU A 460 -12.89 -0.25 -10.03
CA LEU A 460 -13.71 -1.39 -9.62
C LEU A 460 -13.52 -2.52 -10.62
N VAL A 461 -13.23 -3.74 -10.16
CA VAL A 461 -13.00 -4.89 -11.02
C VAL A 461 -13.83 -6.10 -10.59
N ASN A 462 -14.47 -6.75 -11.55
CA ASN A 462 -15.10 -8.06 -11.36
C ASN A 462 -15.03 -8.84 -12.69
N GLY A 463 -14.26 -9.92 -12.72
CA GLY A 463 -14.05 -10.72 -13.93
C GLY A 463 -13.46 -9.88 -15.07
N SER A 464 -14.18 -9.79 -16.20
CA SER A 464 -13.80 -8.94 -17.34
C SER A 464 -14.29 -7.50 -17.23
N THR A 465 -15.16 -7.17 -16.26
CA THR A 465 -15.71 -5.83 -16.09
C THR A 465 -14.73 -4.99 -15.28
N THR A 466 -14.38 -3.80 -15.79
CA THR A 466 -13.55 -2.81 -15.11
C THR A 466 -14.19 -1.44 -15.25
N ILE A 467 -14.41 -0.76 -14.12
CA ILE A 467 -14.91 0.62 -14.07
C ILE A 467 -13.79 1.47 -13.50
N ALA A 468 -13.16 2.29 -14.35
CA ALA A 468 -12.10 3.18 -13.92
C ALA A 468 -12.70 4.35 -13.11
N ALA A 469 -12.09 4.67 -11.98
CA ALA A 469 -12.44 5.86 -11.22
C ALA A 469 -11.84 7.10 -11.88
N ALA A 470 -12.50 8.24 -11.69
CA ALA A 470 -12.03 9.56 -12.09
C ALA A 470 -11.59 10.38 -10.86
N ASN A 471 -10.97 11.54 -11.11
CA ASN A 471 -10.56 12.51 -10.08
C ASN A 471 -9.72 11.90 -8.94
N VAL A 472 -8.89 10.91 -9.27
CA VAL A 472 -8.06 10.22 -8.30
C VAL A 472 -6.99 11.18 -7.76
N THR A 473 -7.06 11.46 -6.46
CA THR A 473 -6.15 12.41 -5.78
C THR A 473 -5.57 11.75 -4.54
N VAL A 474 -4.24 11.72 -4.42
CA VAL A 474 -3.57 11.27 -3.19
C VAL A 474 -3.67 12.40 -2.15
N VAL A 475 -4.35 12.13 -1.03
CA VAL A 475 -4.47 13.06 0.09
C VAL A 475 -3.31 12.89 1.06
N SER A 476 -2.89 11.63 1.29
CA SER A 476 -1.73 11.25 2.10
C SER A 476 -1.23 9.86 1.67
N PRO A 477 -0.07 9.37 2.16
CA PRO A 477 0.40 8.01 1.88
C PRO A 477 -0.58 6.88 2.28
N THR A 478 -1.62 7.21 3.07
CA THR A 478 -2.63 6.27 3.56
C THR A 478 -4.07 6.59 3.12
N LYS A 479 -4.27 7.70 2.38
CA LYS A 479 -5.59 8.17 1.96
C LYS A 479 -5.54 8.73 0.54
N LEU A 480 -6.46 8.27 -0.31
CA LEU A 480 -6.73 8.90 -1.60
C LEU A 480 -8.23 9.12 -1.78
N THR A 481 -8.62 10.02 -2.67
CA THR A 481 -10.01 10.27 -3.04
C THR A 481 -10.24 10.00 -4.51
N CYS A 482 -11.43 9.55 -4.89
CA CYS A 482 -11.83 9.38 -6.28
C CYS A 482 -13.35 9.54 -6.45
N THR A 483 -13.81 9.61 -7.71
CA THR A 483 -15.23 9.53 -8.08
C THR A 483 -15.45 8.34 -9.02
N LEU A 484 -16.63 7.73 -8.99
CA LEU A 484 -16.96 6.57 -9.83
C LEU A 484 -18.08 6.93 -10.79
N ASP A 485 -18.05 6.43 -12.02
CA ASP A 485 -19.19 6.49 -12.93
C ASP A 485 -19.83 5.10 -13.02
N LEU A 486 -21.04 4.97 -12.46
CA LEU A 486 -21.76 3.70 -12.38
C LEU A 486 -22.86 3.58 -13.45
N ALA A 487 -22.91 4.49 -14.43
CA ALA A 487 -23.98 4.55 -15.42
C ALA A 487 -24.09 3.27 -16.26
N THR A 488 -22.98 2.56 -16.44
CA THR A 488 -22.91 1.29 -17.15
C THR A 488 -22.57 0.10 -16.25
N ALA A 489 -22.47 0.31 -14.95
CA ALA A 489 -22.06 -0.71 -13.99
C ALA A 489 -23.21 -1.70 -13.72
N PRO A 490 -23.02 -3.01 -14.00
CA PRO A 490 -23.96 -4.03 -13.55
C PRO A 490 -24.10 -4.03 -12.01
N ALA A 491 -25.31 -4.33 -11.54
CA ALA A 491 -25.59 -4.55 -10.13
C ALA A 491 -24.93 -5.85 -9.65
N GLN A 492 -23.80 -5.72 -8.96
CA GLN A 492 -23.00 -6.81 -8.41
C GLN A 492 -21.91 -6.25 -7.50
N ARG A 493 -21.14 -7.15 -6.88
CA ARG A 493 -19.99 -6.81 -6.04
C ARG A 493 -18.71 -6.68 -6.87
N TYR A 494 -17.82 -5.77 -6.50
CA TYR A 494 -16.55 -5.50 -7.17
C TYR A 494 -15.40 -5.49 -6.17
N ASP A 495 -14.22 -5.91 -6.62
CA ASP A 495 -12.97 -5.62 -5.92
C ASP A 495 -12.57 -4.17 -6.22
N VAL A 496 -12.06 -3.46 -5.21
CA VAL A 496 -11.45 -2.13 -5.40
C VAL A 496 -9.97 -2.33 -5.65
N ARG A 497 -9.51 -2.01 -6.85
CA ARG A 497 -8.11 -2.10 -7.25
C ARG A 497 -7.47 -0.73 -7.24
N VAL A 498 -6.33 -0.63 -6.57
CA VAL A 498 -5.44 0.53 -6.65
C VAL A 498 -4.12 0.06 -7.28
N THR A 499 -3.67 0.72 -8.32
CA THR A 499 -2.38 0.45 -8.97
C THR A 499 -1.48 1.68 -8.86
N THR A 500 -0.23 1.49 -8.46
CA THR A 500 0.82 2.51 -8.47
C THR A 500 2.06 1.97 -9.19
N ALA A 501 3.10 2.80 -9.33
CA ALA A 501 4.40 2.32 -9.81
C ALA A 501 5.01 1.23 -8.90
N GLY A 502 4.60 1.16 -7.63
CA GLY A 502 5.08 0.18 -6.64
C GLY A 502 4.30 -1.14 -6.63
N GLY A 503 3.23 -1.29 -7.41
CA GLY A 503 2.47 -2.53 -7.50
C GLY A 503 0.96 -2.32 -7.57
N THR A 504 0.20 -3.36 -7.22
CA THR A 504 -1.27 -3.35 -7.19
C THR A 504 -1.79 -3.83 -5.85
N GLY A 505 -2.62 -3.01 -5.20
CA GLY A 505 -3.39 -3.37 -4.02
C GLY A 505 -4.85 -3.66 -4.39
N LEU A 506 -5.47 -4.60 -3.68
CA LEU A 506 -6.84 -5.04 -3.91
C LEU A 506 -7.60 -5.14 -2.59
N LEU A 507 -8.74 -4.46 -2.50
CA LEU A 507 -9.76 -4.70 -1.49
C LEU A 507 -10.83 -5.60 -2.11
N ARG A 508 -10.77 -6.90 -1.79
CA ARG A 508 -11.67 -7.89 -2.38
C ARG A 508 -13.10 -7.67 -1.93
N GLY A 509 -14.02 -7.65 -2.88
CA GLY A 509 -15.43 -7.36 -2.65
C GLY A 509 -15.66 -6.02 -1.93
N GLY A 510 -14.74 -5.07 -2.05
CA GLY A 510 -14.80 -3.81 -1.31
C GLY A 510 -15.90 -2.86 -1.75
N PHE A 511 -16.62 -3.14 -2.85
CA PHE A 511 -17.66 -2.25 -3.34
C PHE A 511 -18.86 -3.00 -3.90
N THR A 512 -20.08 -2.62 -3.53
CA THR A 512 -21.33 -3.23 -4.05
C THR A 512 -22.15 -2.24 -4.86
N VAL A 513 -22.40 -2.56 -6.13
CA VAL A 513 -23.37 -1.81 -6.95
C VAL A 513 -24.73 -2.49 -6.79
N PHE A 514 -25.70 -1.77 -6.23
CA PHE A 514 -27.07 -2.24 -6.07
C PHE A 514 -27.94 -1.85 -7.25
N ALA A 515 -28.91 -2.69 -7.60
CA ALA A 515 -30.00 -2.28 -8.49
C ALA A 515 -30.95 -1.32 -7.76
N VAL A 516 -31.25 -1.63 -6.50
CA VAL A 516 -32.01 -0.81 -5.56
C VAL A 516 -31.23 -0.82 -4.23
N PRO A 517 -30.83 0.34 -3.70
CA PRO A 517 -30.13 0.43 -2.41
C PRO A 517 -30.90 -0.27 -1.29
N PRO A 518 -30.18 -0.82 -0.30
CA PRO A 518 -30.81 -1.24 0.94
C PRO A 518 -31.56 -0.06 1.59
N ALA A 519 -32.79 -0.30 2.03
CA ALA A 519 -33.56 0.65 2.82
C ALA A 519 -33.66 0.12 4.26
N MET A 520 -33.20 0.89 5.24
CA MET A 520 -33.19 0.44 6.62
C MET A 520 -33.34 1.60 7.59
N PHE A 521 -33.37 1.28 8.88
CA PHE A 521 -33.27 2.28 9.93
C PHE A 521 -32.08 3.21 9.65
N ARG A 522 -32.31 4.53 9.71
CA ARG A 522 -31.26 5.55 9.48
C ARG A 522 -30.68 5.57 8.06
N ALA A 523 -31.53 5.27 7.06
CA ALA A 523 -31.30 5.42 5.61
C ALA A 523 -30.33 4.43 4.96
N ASP A 524 -29.16 4.17 5.54
CA ASP A 524 -28.10 3.34 4.97
C ASP A 524 -27.45 2.45 6.04
N HIS A 525 -26.59 1.51 5.62
CA HIS A 525 -25.91 0.61 6.56
C HIS A 525 -24.89 1.30 7.47
N TYR A 526 -24.50 2.56 7.20
CA TYR A 526 -23.70 3.38 8.12
C TYR A 526 -24.54 4.14 9.14
N HIS A 527 -25.87 4.05 9.02
CA HIS A 527 -26.85 4.77 9.81
C HIS A 527 -26.70 6.30 9.76
N THR A 528 -26.27 6.87 8.64
CA THR A 528 -26.08 8.34 8.54
C THR A 528 -27.36 9.13 8.78
N GLY A 529 -28.53 8.57 8.45
CA GLY A 529 -29.82 9.25 8.48
C GLY A 529 -29.99 10.32 7.40
N ALA A 530 -29.08 10.35 6.43
CA ALA A 530 -29.18 11.19 5.25
C ALA A 530 -29.95 10.43 4.16
N TYR A 531 -31.15 10.90 3.86
CA TYR A 531 -31.97 10.37 2.77
C TYR A 531 -31.63 11.10 1.46
N PRO A 532 -31.82 10.45 0.30
CA PRO A 532 -31.62 11.10 -0.99
C PRO A 532 -32.47 12.35 -1.15
N ASP A 533 -31.85 13.44 -1.64
CA ASP A 533 -32.54 14.69 -1.95
C ASP A 533 -33.68 14.45 -2.95
N THR A 534 -34.87 14.93 -2.60
CA THR A 534 -36.09 14.79 -3.40
C THR A 534 -36.26 15.94 -4.40
N GLY A 535 -35.52 17.04 -4.20
CA GLY A 535 -35.64 18.27 -4.99
C GLY A 535 -36.95 19.04 -4.77
N ALA A 536 -37.73 18.67 -3.74
CA ALA A 536 -39.04 19.25 -3.44
C ALA A 536 -39.12 19.70 -1.98
N ASP A 537 -39.73 20.87 -1.73
CA ASP A 537 -40.07 21.30 -0.38
C ASP A 537 -41.29 20.52 0.11
N ILE A 538 -41.10 19.63 1.08
CA ILE A 538 -42.18 18.78 1.60
C ILE A 538 -43.10 19.64 2.48
N PRO A 539 -44.40 19.79 2.17
CA PRO A 539 -45.34 20.58 2.96
C PRO A 539 -45.76 19.86 4.26
N SER A 540 -46.33 20.58 5.21
CA SER A 540 -46.90 20.01 6.44
C SER A 540 -48.27 19.33 6.26
N SER A 541 -48.74 19.15 5.02
CA SER A 541 -50.03 18.51 4.76
C SER A 541 -49.95 16.99 4.90
N THR A 542 -51.04 16.37 5.34
CA THR A 542 -51.17 14.92 5.32
C THR A 542 -51.35 14.42 3.90
N LYS A 543 -50.46 13.52 3.47
CA LYS A 543 -50.56 12.76 2.22
C LYS A 543 -51.57 11.62 2.38
N TRP A 544 -51.39 10.80 3.42
CA TRP A 544 -52.31 9.76 3.86
C TRP A 544 -51.96 9.34 5.31
N THR A 545 -52.88 8.61 5.96
CA THR A 545 -52.60 7.90 7.22
C THR A 545 -53.04 6.45 7.11
N PHE A 546 -52.32 5.54 7.75
CA PHE A 546 -52.65 4.13 7.80
C PHE A 546 -52.79 3.69 9.26
N ALA A 547 -53.95 3.16 9.64
CA ALA A 547 -54.21 2.68 11.01
C ALA A 547 -53.79 1.22 11.15
N THR A 548 -53.04 0.94 12.22
CA THR A 548 -52.69 -0.41 12.66
C THR A 548 -53.75 -0.93 13.65
N GLY A 549 -53.67 -2.22 14.01
CA GLY A 549 -54.68 -2.90 14.82
C GLY A 549 -54.59 -2.67 16.34
N ARG A 550 -53.62 -1.90 16.83
CA ARG A 550 -53.45 -1.52 18.25
C ARG A 550 -52.92 -0.10 18.39
N ASP A 551 -53.09 0.43 19.60
CA ASP A 551 -52.47 1.69 20.01
C ASP A 551 -50.95 1.49 20.17
N ALA A 552 -50.17 2.51 19.80
CA ALA A 552 -48.71 2.60 19.76
C ALA A 552 -47.97 1.92 18.60
N LEU A 553 -47.13 2.72 17.90
CA LEU A 553 -46.25 2.31 16.81
C LEU A 553 -44.84 2.88 17.03
N SER A 554 -43.87 2.04 17.43
CA SER A 554 -42.49 2.47 17.69
C SER A 554 -41.50 2.14 16.57
N SER A 555 -41.82 1.13 15.74
CA SER A 555 -41.00 0.73 14.60
C SER A 555 -40.86 1.90 13.63
N SER A 556 -39.63 2.21 13.21
CA SER A 556 -39.40 3.27 12.23
C SER A 556 -39.74 2.74 10.83
N PRO A 557 -40.56 3.46 10.04
CA PRO A 557 -40.81 3.07 8.66
C PRO A 557 -39.53 3.04 7.84
N CYS A 558 -39.43 2.15 6.86
CA CYS A 558 -38.45 2.24 5.78
C CYS A 558 -39.15 2.16 4.43
N VAL A 559 -38.61 2.83 3.41
CA VAL A 559 -39.21 2.87 2.07
C VAL A 559 -38.26 2.28 1.05
N SER A 560 -38.75 1.29 0.31
CA SER A 560 -38.01 0.65 -0.80
C SER A 560 -38.97 0.39 -1.95
N ASP A 561 -38.59 0.78 -3.16
CA ASP A 561 -39.37 0.61 -4.40
C ASP A 561 -40.85 1.05 -4.27
N GLY A 562 -41.08 2.23 -3.67
CA GLY A 562 -42.42 2.79 -3.49
C GLY A 562 -43.29 2.04 -2.48
N VAL A 563 -42.69 1.24 -1.60
CA VAL A 563 -43.40 0.52 -0.53
C VAL A 563 -42.83 0.93 0.83
N VAL A 564 -43.72 1.34 1.73
CA VAL A 564 -43.41 1.60 3.15
C VAL A 564 -43.55 0.29 3.92
N TYR A 565 -42.50 -0.11 4.63
CA TYR A 565 -42.50 -1.26 5.54
C TYR A 565 -42.42 -0.77 6.98
N VAL A 566 -43.26 -1.34 7.85
CA VAL A 566 -43.30 -0.95 9.27
C VAL A 566 -43.84 -2.07 10.15
N GLY A 567 -43.19 -2.30 11.28
CA GLY A 567 -43.65 -3.24 12.31
C GLY A 567 -44.64 -2.60 13.28
N SER A 568 -45.53 -3.39 13.89
CA SER A 568 -46.58 -2.90 14.79
C SER A 568 -46.72 -3.72 16.08
N TYR A 569 -47.25 -3.08 17.12
CA TYR A 569 -47.62 -3.71 18.40
C TYR A 569 -48.82 -4.66 18.27
N ASP A 570 -49.53 -4.65 17.16
CA ASP A 570 -50.58 -5.63 16.85
C ASP A 570 -50.03 -6.98 16.37
N CYS A 571 -48.72 -7.20 16.50
CA CYS A 571 -48.00 -8.39 16.03
C CYS A 571 -48.01 -8.54 14.49
N ASN A 572 -48.00 -7.43 13.74
CA ASN A 572 -47.86 -7.48 12.29
C ASN A 572 -46.69 -6.64 11.77
N LEU A 573 -46.12 -7.13 10.67
CA LEU A 573 -45.36 -6.32 9.72
C LEU A 573 -46.29 -5.91 8.58
N TYR A 574 -46.33 -4.63 8.24
CA TYR A 574 -47.13 -4.09 7.15
C TYR A 574 -46.25 -3.67 5.97
N ALA A 575 -46.73 -3.95 4.76
CA ALA A 575 -46.26 -3.33 3.53
C ALA A 575 -47.38 -2.45 2.96
N ILE A 576 -47.08 -1.17 2.79
CA ILE A 576 -48.04 -0.12 2.44
C ILE A 576 -47.53 0.58 1.18
N ASP A 577 -48.40 0.81 0.21
CA ASP A 577 -48.05 1.55 -0.99
C ASP A 577 -47.70 3.01 -0.63
N ALA A 578 -46.49 3.47 -0.94
CA ALA A 578 -46.01 4.79 -0.51
C ALA A 578 -46.76 5.95 -1.18
N ALA A 579 -47.26 5.73 -2.39
CA ALA A 579 -48.01 6.73 -3.14
C ALA A 579 -49.42 6.91 -2.56
N THR A 580 -50.10 5.82 -2.22
CA THR A 580 -51.51 5.82 -1.85
C THR A 580 -51.79 5.59 -0.37
N GLY A 581 -50.94 4.89 0.38
CA GLY A 581 -51.25 4.45 1.75
C GLY A 581 -52.13 3.19 1.79
N ALA A 582 -52.41 2.56 0.64
CA ALA A 582 -53.13 1.30 0.59
C ALA A 582 -52.26 0.15 1.10
N LYS A 583 -52.85 -0.73 1.92
CA LYS A 583 -52.17 -1.97 2.35
C LYS A 583 -51.92 -2.87 1.14
N LYS A 584 -50.66 -3.23 0.90
CA LYS A 584 -50.28 -4.25 -0.10
C LYS A 584 -50.40 -5.65 0.50
N TRP A 585 -49.78 -5.86 1.65
CA TRP A 585 -49.87 -7.09 2.43
C TRP A 585 -49.52 -6.83 3.90
N ASN A 586 -49.83 -7.79 4.78
CA ASN A 586 -49.31 -7.82 6.14
C ASN A 586 -48.97 -9.26 6.52
N VAL A 587 -47.97 -9.42 7.38
CA VAL A 587 -47.55 -10.71 7.94
C VAL A 587 -47.72 -10.64 9.45
N THR A 588 -48.50 -11.57 10.01
CA THR A 588 -48.66 -11.70 11.46
C THR A 588 -47.48 -12.47 12.03
N THR A 589 -46.72 -11.81 12.90
CA THR A 589 -45.62 -12.39 13.67
C THR A 589 -46.14 -12.97 14.98
N GLY A 590 -45.40 -13.92 15.57
CA GLY A 590 -45.80 -14.54 16.85
C GLY A 590 -45.82 -13.60 18.07
N SER A 591 -45.35 -12.37 17.93
CA SER A 591 -45.31 -11.30 18.95
C SER A 591 -45.25 -9.94 18.27
N GLU A 592 -45.22 -8.85 19.04
CA GLU A 592 -45.06 -7.47 18.60
C GLU A 592 -43.82 -7.28 17.70
N VAL A 593 -43.88 -6.34 16.75
CA VAL A 593 -42.76 -6.00 15.86
C VAL A 593 -42.32 -4.58 16.15
N LEU A 594 -41.40 -4.44 17.11
CA LEU A 594 -40.86 -3.13 17.51
C LEU A 594 -39.63 -2.74 16.67
N SER A 595 -38.90 -3.73 16.14
CA SER A 595 -37.76 -3.49 15.27
C SER A 595 -38.19 -2.83 13.95
N SER A 596 -37.35 -1.95 13.42
CA SER A 596 -37.55 -1.31 12.13
C SER A 596 -37.17 -2.29 11.01
N PRO A 597 -37.95 -2.43 9.93
CA PRO A 597 -37.62 -3.35 8.86
C PRO A 597 -36.37 -2.91 8.09
N CYS A 598 -35.60 -3.87 7.61
CA CYS A 598 -34.48 -3.66 6.69
C CYS A 598 -34.79 -4.36 5.36
N VAL A 599 -34.74 -3.66 4.24
CA VAL A 599 -35.09 -4.18 2.93
C VAL A 599 -33.88 -4.14 2.01
N SER A 600 -33.49 -5.28 1.45
CA SER A 600 -32.39 -5.36 0.50
C SER A 600 -32.58 -6.55 -0.44
N GLY A 601 -32.31 -6.35 -1.74
CA GLY A 601 -32.41 -7.42 -2.74
C GLY A 601 -33.80 -8.06 -2.84
N GLY A 602 -34.87 -7.31 -2.59
CA GLY A 602 -36.24 -7.84 -2.58
C GLY A 602 -36.58 -8.72 -1.37
N ILE A 603 -35.83 -8.58 -0.27
CA ILE A 603 -36.06 -9.28 0.99
C ILE A 603 -36.24 -8.26 2.11
N VAL A 604 -37.26 -8.46 2.95
CA VAL A 604 -37.52 -7.70 4.18
C VAL A 604 -37.04 -8.52 5.37
N TYR A 605 -36.09 -7.98 6.11
CA TYR A 605 -35.52 -8.52 7.34
C TYR A 605 -36.13 -7.79 8.54
N VAL A 606 -36.68 -8.53 9.49
CA VAL A 606 -37.29 -7.95 10.69
C VAL A 606 -37.27 -8.91 11.87
N VAL A 607 -37.11 -8.39 13.08
CA VAL A 607 -37.15 -9.18 14.32
C VAL A 607 -38.41 -8.85 15.12
N SER A 608 -39.11 -9.89 15.54
CA SER A 608 -40.24 -9.77 16.48
C SER A 608 -39.74 -9.76 17.93
N TYR A 609 -40.52 -9.16 18.83
CA TYR A 609 -40.21 -9.06 20.26
C TYR A 609 -39.79 -10.40 20.89
N GLY A 610 -40.53 -11.45 20.55
CA GLY A 610 -40.30 -12.82 20.98
C GLY A 610 -38.98 -13.45 20.53
N GLY A 611 -38.22 -12.77 19.67
CA GLY A 611 -36.90 -13.19 19.20
C GLY A 611 -36.88 -14.01 17.93
N ILE A 612 -37.98 -14.01 17.17
CA ILE A 612 -38.01 -14.62 15.85
C ILE A 612 -37.57 -13.57 14.82
N PHE A 613 -36.49 -13.87 14.11
CA PHE A 613 -35.95 -13.11 13.01
C PHE A 613 -36.49 -13.67 11.69
N TYR A 614 -37.22 -12.87 10.93
CA TYR A 614 -37.80 -13.23 9.65
C TYR A 614 -37.02 -12.61 8.49
N ALA A 615 -36.91 -13.37 7.40
CA ALA A 615 -36.66 -12.86 6.06
C ALA A 615 -37.88 -13.16 5.19
N LEU A 616 -38.48 -12.11 4.65
CA LEU A 616 -39.72 -12.16 3.89
C LEU A 616 -39.50 -11.65 2.47
N ASP A 617 -40.19 -12.22 1.51
CA ASP A 617 -40.23 -11.67 0.15
C ASP A 617 -40.90 -10.30 0.14
N ALA A 618 -40.20 -9.27 -0.37
CA ALA A 618 -40.71 -7.88 -0.33
C ALA A 618 -41.99 -7.68 -1.16
N ALA A 619 -42.16 -8.43 -2.25
CA ALA A 619 -43.32 -8.29 -3.11
C ALA A 619 -44.58 -8.93 -2.50
N THR A 620 -44.43 -10.07 -1.81
CA THR A 620 -45.56 -10.92 -1.40
C THR A 620 -45.74 -11.08 0.11
N GLY A 621 -44.72 -10.76 0.91
CA GLY A 621 -44.68 -11.07 2.35
C GLY A 621 -44.44 -12.55 2.65
N ALA A 622 -44.21 -13.40 1.65
CA ALA A 622 -43.97 -14.82 1.87
C ALA A 622 -42.66 -15.05 2.64
N GLU A 623 -42.69 -15.90 3.66
CA GLU A 623 -41.49 -16.27 4.40
C GLU A 623 -40.47 -16.98 3.49
N LYS A 624 -39.24 -16.47 3.46
CA LYS A 624 -38.08 -17.14 2.84
C LYS A 624 -37.38 -18.02 3.87
N TRP A 625 -37.16 -17.48 5.06
CA TRP A 625 -36.67 -18.21 6.23
C TRP A 625 -37.04 -17.46 7.51
N ASN A 626 -37.03 -18.18 8.64
CA ASN A 626 -37.03 -17.59 9.97
C ASN A 626 -35.94 -18.22 10.84
N SER A 627 -35.54 -17.52 11.90
CA SER A 627 -34.53 -17.97 12.86
C SER A 627 -34.91 -17.54 14.27
N THR A 628 -34.73 -18.41 15.26
CA THR A 628 -34.96 -18.11 16.68
C THR A 628 -33.67 -17.80 17.44
N ALA A 629 -32.58 -17.53 16.72
CA ALA A 629 -31.25 -17.38 17.30
C ALA A 629 -31.07 -16.08 18.11
N VAL A 630 -31.83 -15.02 17.80
CA VAL A 630 -31.56 -13.63 18.23
C VAL A 630 -31.96 -13.33 19.69
N GLY A 631 -32.69 -14.24 20.36
CA GLY A 631 -33.25 -13.95 21.68
C GLY A 631 -34.27 -12.80 21.65
N GLN A 632 -34.82 -12.42 22.80
CA GLN A 632 -35.79 -11.31 22.85
C GLN A 632 -35.20 -10.02 22.30
N ASN A 633 -36.00 -9.22 21.60
CA ASN A 633 -35.54 -7.99 20.95
C ASN A 633 -36.57 -6.88 21.14
N GLU A 634 -36.18 -5.80 21.83
CA GLU A 634 -37.10 -4.70 22.09
C GLU A 634 -37.00 -3.59 21.03
N HIS A 635 -35.79 -3.20 20.61
CA HIS A 635 -35.61 -2.02 19.75
C HIS A 635 -34.51 -2.15 18.67
N SER A 636 -33.59 -3.11 18.81
CA SER A 636 -32.48 -3.25 17.87
C SER A 636 -32.99 -3.71 16.51
N SER A 637 -32.77 -2.90 15.49
CA SER A 637 -33.25 -3.13 14.13
C SER A 637 -32.16 -3.80 13.29
N PRO A 638 -32.50 -4.75 12.40
CA PRO A 638 -31.51 -5.38 11.53
C PRO A 638 -30.79 -4.37 10.62
N CYS A 639 -29.49 -4.59 10.43
CA CYS A 639 -28.69 -3.90 9.42
C CYS A 639 -28.02 -4.93 8.52
N ILE A 640 -28.02 -4.68 7.21
CA ILE A 640 -27.44 -5.60 6.22
C ILE A 640 -26.31 -4.91 5.47
N SER A 641 -25.19 -5.62 5.36
CA SER A 641 -24.12 -5.28 4.43
C SER A 641 -23.46 -6.57 3.94
N ASP A 642 -23.14 -6.63 2.65
CA ASP A 642 -22.36 -7.74 2.07
C ASP A 642 -22.92 -9.15 2.29
N GLY A 643 -24.24 -9.29 2.40
CA GLY A 643 -24.90 -10.58 2.64
C GLY A 643 -24.83 -11.06 4.10
N ILE A 644 -24.34 -10.22 5.01
CA ILE A 644 -24.40 -10.42 6.45
C ILE A 644 -25.49 -9.49 7.00
N VAL A 645 -26.43 -10.05 7.74
CA VAL A 645 -27.44 -9.29 8.46
C VAL A 645 -27.17 -9.38 9.96
N CYS A 646 -26.97 -8.23 10.60
CA CYS A 646 -26.64 -8.11 12.01
C CYS A 646 -27.79 -7.51 12.80
N VAL A 647 -27.97 -7.95 14.04
CA VAL A 647 -28.95 -7.39 14.99
C VAL A 647 -28.49 -7.62 16.43
N GLY A 648 -28.81 -6.68 17.32
CA GLY A 648 -28.60 -6.82 18.77
C GLY A 648 -29.76 -7.54 19.46
N GLY A 649 -29.48 -8.20 20.59
CA GLY A 649 -30.47 -8.87 21.41
C GLY A 649 -30.47 -8.40 22.87
N MET A 650 -31.62 -8.56 23.55
CA MET A 650 -31.72 -8.37 25.00
C MET A 650 -30.96 -9.44 25.79
N ASP A 651 -30.52 -10.50 25.12
CA ASP A 651 -29.61 -11.52 25.66
C ASP A 651 -28.16 -11.02 25.80
N GLY A 652 -27.90 -9.76 25.43
CA GLY A 652 -26.58 -9.14 25.44
C GLY A 652 -25.68 -9.66 24.33
N ARG A 653 -26.26 -10.08 23.20
CA ARG A 653 -25.50 -10.57 22.06
C ARG A 653 -25.78 -9.79 20.79
N VAL A 654 -24.73 -9.58 20.02
CA VAL A 654 -24.80 -9.22 18.61
C VAL A 654 -24.87 -10.52 17.83
N HIS A 655 -25.88 -10.66 17.00
CA HIS A 655 -26.11 -11.82 16.15
C HIS A 655 -25.86 -11.44 14.70
N ALA A 656 -24.97 -12.17 14.02
CA ALA A 656 -24.75 -12.01 12.59
C ALA A 656 -25.19 -13.28 11.86
N LEU A 657 -26.07 -13.11 10.88
CA LEU A 657 -26.65 -14.21 10.11
C LEU A 657 -26.32 -14.04 8.63
N ASP A 658 -26.22 -15.16 7.93
CA ASP A 658 -26.18 -15.19 6.47
C ASP A 658 -27.54 -14.75 5.93
N ALA A 659 -27.58 -13.65 5.17
CA ALA A 659 -28.83 -13.03 4.73
C ALA A 659 -29.64 -13.94 3.79
N ALA A 660 -28.98 -14.83 3.04
CA ALA A 660 -29.66 -15.73 2.10
C ALA A 660 -30.32 -16.93 2.80
N THR A 661 -29.70 -17.43 3.87
CA THR A 661 -30.10 -18.71 4.50
C THR A 661 -30.62 -18.59 5.93
N GLY A 662 -30.40 -17.45 6.60
CA GLY A 662 -30.75 -17.27 8.02
C GLY A 662 -29.85 -18.06 8.97
N ARG A 663 -28.75 -18.64 8.47
CA ARG A 663 -27.78 -19.36 9.31
C ARG A 663 -26.95 -18.38 10.10
N GLU A 664 -26.88 -18.55 11.42
CA GLU A 664 -25.96 -17.82 12.28
C GLU A 664 -24.50 -18.03 11.82
N LEU A 665 -23.80 -16.93 11.56
CA LEU A 665 -22.39 -16.90 11.19
C LEU A 665 -21.51 -16.79 12.44
N TRP A 666 -21.88 -15.87 13.34
CA TRP A 666 -21.20 -15.66 14.61
C TRP A 666 -22.11 -14.88 15.57
N THR A 667 -21.78 -14.98 16.85
CA THR A 667 -22.34 -14.13 17.92
C THR A 667 -21.23 -13.46 18.71
N TYR A 668 -21.45 -12.24 19.16
CA TYR A 668 -20.57 -11.52 20.06
C TYR A 668 -21.31 -11.16 21.35
N THR A 669 -20.77 -11.50 22.53
CA THR A 669 -21.43 -11.26 23.82
C THR A 669 -20.88 -10.00 24.49
N THR A 670 -21.75 -9.02 24.75
CA THR A 670 -21.47 -7.81 25.53
C THR A 670 -21.75 -8.05 27.02
N GLY A 671 -21.47 -7.06 27.88
CA GLY A 671 -21.74 -7.14 29.31
C GLY A 671 -23.19 -6.84 29.72
N GLY A 672 -24.05 -6.41 28.78
CA GLY A 672 -25.40 -5.92 29.04
C GLY A 672 -26.31 -6.05 27.81
N SER A 673 -27.60 -5.76 27.96
CA SER A 673 -28.56 -5.81 26.85
C SER A 673 -28.22 -4.83 25.74
N ILE A 674 -28.68 -5.15 24.52
CA ILE A 674 -28.40 -4.34 23.33
C ILE A 674 -29.72 -3.81 22.76
N GLN A 675 -30.05 -2.57 23.08
CA GLN A 675 -31.16 -1.84 22.45
C GLN A 675 -30.71 -1.13 21.16
N SER A 676 -29.42 -0.80 21.07
CA SER A 676 -28.77 -0.16 19.93
C SER A 676 -28.90 -1.01 18.65
N SER A 677 -29.14 -0.38 17.50
CA SER A 677 -29.13 -1.04 16.19
C SER A 677 -27.71 -1.01 15.61
N PRO A 678 -27.19 -2.14 15.07
CA PRO A 678 -25.83 -2.21 14.51
C PRO A 678 -25.66 -1.32 13.27
N GLY A 679 -24.67 -0.44 13.25
CA GLY A 679 -24.20 0.21 12.02
C GLY A 679 -23.03 -0.57 11.42
N ILE A 680 -23.07 -0.96 10.15
CA ILE A 680 -22.00 -1.71 9.48
C ILE A 680 -21.28 -0.79 8.51
N CYS A 681 -20.04 -0.42 8.78
CA CYS A 681 -19.23 0.43 7.91
C CYS A 681 -17.83 -0.16 7.72
N ASP A 682 -17.34 -0.22 6.47
CA ASP A 682 -16.02 -0.75 6.11
C ASP A 682 -15.73 -2.15 6.70
N GLY A 683 -16.74 -3.04 6.68
CA GLY A 683 -16.64 -4.39 7.25
C GLY A 683 -16.53 -4.42 8.78
N ILE A 684 -16.97 -3.37 9.48
CA ILE A 684 -17.00 -3.29 10.94
C ILE A 684 -18.44 -3.02 11.39
N VAL A 685 -18.92 -3.83 12.32
CA VAL A 685 -20.17 -3.63 13.06
C VAL A 685 -19.89 -2.74 14.26
N TYR A 686 -20.56 -1.60 14.32
CA TYR A 686 -20.56 -0.68 15.46
C TYR A 686 -21.87 -0.79 16.21
N ILE A 687 -21.81 -0.97 17.52
CA ILE A 687 -23.01 -1.13 18.34
C ILE A 687 -22.81 -0.64 19.78
N GLY A 688 -23.83 0.00 20.35
CA GLY A 688 -23.89 0.39 21.76
C GLY A 688 -24.54 -0.68 22.63
N SER A 689 -24.23 -0.69 23.92
CA SER A 689 -24.77 -1.66 24.88
C SER A 689 -25.03 -1.00 26.25
N ASP A 690 -25.97 -1.57 27.00
CA ASP A 690 -26.37 -1.08 28.32
C ASP A 690 -25.27 -1.29 29.38
N ASP A 691 -24.22 -2.02 29.06
CA ASP A 691 -23.00 -2.10 29.87
C ASP A 691 -22.06 -0.88 29.72
N ARG A 692 -22.55 0.20 29.10
CA ARG A 692 -21.85 1.47 28.90
C ARG A 692 -20.72 1.41 27.88
N ASN A 693 -20.76 0.41 27.00
CA ASN A 693 -19.71 0.23 25.99
C ASN A 693 -20.24 0.46 24.58
N ILE A 694 -19.34 0.97 23.74
CA ILE A 694 -19.46 1.00 22.28
C ILE A 694 -18.46 -0.01 21.75
N TYR A 695 -18.94 -0.94 20.94
CA TYR A 695 -18.14 -2.03 20.37
C TYR A 695 -17.92 -1.80 18.89
N ALA A 696 -16.69 -2.03 18.43
CA ALA A 696 -16.37 -2.25 17.03
C ALA A 696 -15.98 -3.71 16.82
N ILE A 697 -16.72 -4.42 15.98
CA ILE A 697 -16.59 -5.85 15.76
C ILE A 697 -16.36 -6.09 14.28
N ASP A 698 -15.41 -6.95 13.92
CA ASP A 698 -15.20 -7.36 12.55
C ASP A 698 -16.43 -8.09 11.99
N ALA A 699 -17.04 -7.55 10.94
CA ALA A 699 -18.33 -8.03 10.43
C ALA A 699 -18.28 -9.46 9.88
N VAL A 700 -17.10 -9.91 9.42
CA VAL A 700 -16.92 -11.26 8.85
C VAL A 700 -16.62 -12.27 9.94
N THR A 701 -15.72 -11.93 10.88
CA THR A 701 -15.19 -12.89 11.86
C THR A 701 -15.84 -12.82 13.23
N GLY A 702 -16.60 -11.77 13.53
CA GLY A 702 -17.21 -11.54 14.85
C GLY A 702 -16.21 -11.19 15.94
N ARG A 703 -14.96 -10.84 15.59
CA ARG A 703 -13.91 -10.50 16.55
C ARG A 703 -13.95 -9.03 16.92
N GLU A 704 -13.79 -8.74 18.21
CA GLU A 704 -13.60 -7.38 18.70
C GLU A 704 -12.39 -6.73 18.03
N LYS A 705 -12.56 -5.50 17.54
CA LYS A 705 -11.48 -4.61 17.10
C LYS A 705 -11.10 -3.63 18.20
N TRP A 706 -12.09 -2.99 18.81
CA TRP A 706 -11.91 -2.12 19.97
C TRP A 706 -13.22 -1.95 20.74
N VAL A 707 -13.08 -1.48 21.99
CA VAL A 707 -14.19 -1.10 22.88
C VAL A 707 -13.91 0.28 23.44
N TYR A 708 -14.95 1.12 23.50
CA TYR A 708 -14.90 2.39 24.19
C TYR A 708 -15.98 2.44 25.29
N THR A 709 -15.58 2.77 26.52
CA THR A 709 -16.49 2.85 27.66
C THR A 709 -16.93 4.30 27.91
N THR A 710 -18.23 4.54 27.87
CA THR A 710 -18.90 5.80 28.26
C THR A 710 -19.17 5.83 29.76
N GLY A 711 -19.69 6.95 30.28
CA GLY A 711 -20.12 7.08 31.67
C GLY A 711 -21.47 6.44 31.98
N GLY A 712 -22.27 6.11 30.96
CA GLY A 712 -23.66 5.64 31.08
C GLY A 712 -24.06 4.71 29.93
N GLU A 713 -25.25 4.13 30.02
CA GLU A 713 -25.78 3.17 29.04
C GLU A 713 -25.81 3.74 27.62
N VAL A 714 -25.52 2.90 26.62
CA VAL A 714 -25.47 3.31 25.20
C VAL A 714 -26.63 2.66 24.43
N GLY A 715 -27.83 3.21 24.61
CA GLY A 715 -29.02 2.79 23.86
C GLY A 715 -29.11 3.38 22.45
N SER A 716 -28.38 4.47 22.20
CA SER A 716 -28.28 5.14 20.89
C SER A 716 -27.60 4.23 19.85
N SER A 717 -28.08 4.26 18.61
CA SER A 717 -27.45 3.52 17.50
C SER A 717 -26.29 4.32 16.92
N PRO A 718 -25.08 3.74 16.76
CA PRO A 718 -23.94 4.44 16.18
C PRO A 718 -24.17 4.81 14.72
N SER A 719 -23.72 6.02 14.36
CA SER A 719 -23.71 6.52 12.99
C SER A 719 -22.28 6.78 12.55
N VAL A 720 -21.91 6.32 11.37
CA VAL A 720 -20.51 6.39 10.90
C VAL A 720 -20.40 7.30 9.68
N SER A 721 -19.56 8.33 9.76
CA SER A 721 -19.24 9.19 8.61
C SER A 721 -17.78 9.63 8.68
N ASP A 722 -17.10 9.67 7.53
CA ASP A 722 -15.72 10.17 7.38
C ASP A 722 -14.70 9.54 8.36
N GLY A 723 -14.90 8.25 8.70
CA GLY A 723 -14.08 7.52 9.67
C GLY A 723 -14.29 7.94 11.14
N VAL A 724 -15.46 8.48 11.46
CA VAL A 724 -15.87 8.83 12.82
C VAL A 724 -17.18 8.13 13.17
N VAL A 725 -17.23 7.52 14.34
CA VAL A 725 -18.43 6.95 14.96
C VAL A 725 -19.03 8.00 15.87
N TYR A 726 -20.30 8.35 15.61
CA TYR A 726 -21.09 9.27 16.41
C TYR A 726 -22.17 8.50 17.17
N VAL A 727 -22.28 8.72 18.48
CA VAL A 727 -23.28 7.99 19.30
C VAL A 727 -23.64 8.76 20.56
N GLY A 728 -24.92 8.69 20.94
CA GLY A 728 -25.44 9.25 22.19
C GLY A 728 -25.34 8.27 23.36
N SER A 729 -25.34 8.78 24.59
CA SER A 729 -25.28 7.98 25.81
C SER A 729 -26.17 8.58 26.90
N TYR A 730 -26.69 7.73 27.79
CA TYR A 730 -27.51 8.14 28.93
C TYR A 730 -26.70 8.83 30.05
N ASP A 731 -25.40 8.99 29.89
CA ASP A 731 -24.59 9.95 30.68
C ASP A 731 -24.64 11.40 30.17
N TRP A 732 -25.60 11.68 29.28
CA TRP A 732 -25.90 13.00 28.72
C TRP A 732 -24.87 13.48 27.72
N ASN A 733 -24.04 12.58 27.17
CA ASN A 733 -23.02 12.94 26.19
C ASN A 733 -23.32 12.38 24.81
N ILE A 734 -22.94 13.18 23.81
CA ILE A 734 -22.77 12.77 22.42
C ILE A 734 -21.26 12.57 22.22
N TYR A 735 -20.86 11.40 21.74
CA TYR A 735 -19.46 11.04 21.51
C TYR A 735 -19.14 11.01 20.03
N ALA A 736 -17.95 11.50 19.68
CA ALA A 736 -17.30 11.25 18.39
C ALA A 736 -16.02 10.45 18.63
N ILE A 737 -15.92 9.29 17.99
CA ILE A 737 -14.85 8.32 18.19
C ILE A 737 -14.21 7.99 16.85
N ASP A 738 -12.89 7.92 16.80
CA ASP A 738 -12.18 7.48 15.60
C ASP A 738 -12.52 6.02 15.27
N ALA A 739 -13.11 5.79 14.09
CA ALA A 739 -13.63 4.48 13.70
C ALA A 739 -12.55 3.40 13.62
N ALA A 740 -11.32 3.78 13.25
CA ALA A 740 -10.21 2.83 13.10
C ALA A 740 -9.59 2.45 14.44
N THR A 741 -9.47 3.40 15.37
CA THR A 741 -8.67 3.23 16.60
C THR A 741 -9.49 3.12 17.88
N GLY A 742 -10.76 3.49 17.87
CA GLY A 742 -11.60 3.56 19.07
C GLY A 742 -11.26 4.73 19.99
N VAL A 743 -10.40 5.65 19.55
CA VAL A 743 -10.00 6.82 20.35
C VAL A 743 -11.04 7.93 20.24
N LYS A 744 -11.51 8.44 21.38
CA LYS A 744 -12.41 9.61 21.42
C LYS A 744 -11.74 10.83 20.76
N LYS A 745 -12.46 11.45 19.81
CA LYS A 745 -12.11 12.75 19.22
C LYS A 745 -12.64 13.88 20.08
N TRP A 746 -13.95 13.87 20.35
CA TRP A 746 -14.62 14.87 21.19
C TRP A 746 -15.88 14.27 21.83
N ASN A 747 -16.41 14.96 22.83
CA ASN A 747 -17.76 14.73 23.34
C ASN A 747 -18.42 16.05 23.72
N VAL A 748 -19.75 16.10 23.61
CA VAL A 748 -20.58 17.26 23.97
C VAL A 748 -21.65 16.82 24.96
N THR A 749 -21.81 17.56 26.04
CA THR A 749 -22.81 17.28 27.07
C THR A 749 -24.10 18.06 26.78
N THR A 750 -25.23 17.35 26.74
CA THR A 750 -26.59 17.89 26.64
C THR A 750 -27.18 18.13 28.03
N GLY A 751 -28.46 18.52 28.11
CA GLY A 751 -29.17 18.74 29.37
C GLY A 751 -29.71 17.47 30.04
N SER A 752 -29.75 16.33 29.33
CA SER A 752 -30.26 15.03 29.82
C SER A 752 -29.76 13.88 28.92
N GLY A 753 -30.22 12.66 29.16
CA GLY A 753 -29.82 11.46 28.41
C GLY A 753 -29.99 11.58 26.89
N VAL A 754 -29.10 10.94 26.13
CA VAL A 754 -29.12 10.95 24.66
C VAL A 754 -29.41 9.54 24.14
N GLY A 755 -30.69 9.15 24.18
CA GLY A 755 -31.16 7.89 23.59
C GLY A 755 -31.39 7.96 22.08
N SER A 756 -31.55 9.16 21.53
CA SER A 756 -31.67 9.40 20.08
C SER A 756 -30.38 9.03 19.34
N SER A 757 -30.50 8.47 18.13
CA SER A 757 -29.36 8.12 17.29
C SER A 757 -28.92 9.34 16.45
N PRO A 758 -27.61 9.68 16.38
CA PRO A 758 -27.16 10.87 15.67
C PRO A 758 -27.34 10.78 14.15
N CYS A 759 -27.67 11.89 13.50
CA CYS A 759 -27.76 12.03 12.05
C CYS A 759 -26.64 12.89 11.51
N VAL A 760 -25.93 12.41 10.49
CA VAL A 760 -24.70 13.05 10.02
C VAL A 760 -24.84 13.39 8.55
N SER A 761 -24.73 14.68 8.22
CA SER A 761 -24.74 15.16 6.84
C SER A 761 -24.08 16.52 6.73
N ASN A 762 -23.38 16.78 5.62
CA ASN A 762 -22.81 18.08 5.27
C ASN A 762 -21.99 18.74 6.39
N GLY A 763 -21.21 17.94 7.12
CA GLY A 763 -20.33 18.42 8.19
C GLY A 763 -21.02 18.68 9.53
N ALA A 764 -22.30 18.36 9.68
CA ALA A 764 -23.05 18.51 10.93
C ALA A 764 -23.58 17.17 11.47
N VAL A 765 -23.70 17.08 12.80
CA VAL A 765 -24.33 16.00 13.56
C VAL A 765 -25.60 16.52 14.21
N TYR A 766 -26.75 15.96 13.86
CA TYR A 766 -28.07 16.29 14.40
C TYR A 766 -28.55 15.19 15.34
N VAL A 767 -28.91 15.52 16.57
CA VAL A 767 -29.31 14.50 17.56
C VAL A 767 -30.32 15.06 18.56
N GLY A 768 -31.32 14.24 18.91
CA GLY A 768 -32.30 14.56 19.94
C GLY A 768 -31.81 14.20 21.35
N SER A 769 -32.32 14.89 22.36
CA SER A 769 -32.00 14.65 23.76
C SER A 769 -33.27 14.55 24.60
N ASP A 770 -33.17 13.87 25.73
CA ASP A 770 -34.23 13.75 26.73
C ASP A 770 -34.50 15.06 27.46
N ASP A 771 -33.68 16.10 27.25
CA ASP A 771 -33.98 17.46 27.73
C ASP A 771 -35.04 18.18 26.89
N GLY A 772 -35.49 17.53 25.81
CA GLY A 772 -36.48 18.05 24.88
C GLY A 772 -35.89 18.98 23.82
N ALA A 773 -34.59 18.95 23.56
CA ALA A 773 -33.96 19.70 22.48
C ALA A 773 -33.34 18.80 21.40
N ILE A 774 -33.21 19.38 20.20
CA ILE A 774 -32.36 18.87 19.12
C ILE A 774 -31.10 19.72 19.06
N TYR A 775 -29.95 19.06 18.92
CA TYR A 775 -28.64 19.67 18.83
C TYR A 775 -28.10 19.49 17.42
N ALA A 776 -27.52 20.54 16.85
CA ALA A 776 -26.67 20.46 15.66
C ALA A 776 -25.23 20.82 16.04
N LEU A 777 -24.31 19.90 15.78
CA LEU A 777 -22.90 20.00 16.17
C LEU A 777 -22.00 19.89 14.94
N ASP A 778 -20.88 20.59 14.93
CA ASP A 778 -19.84 20.42 13.91
C ASP A 778 -19.19 19.02 14.02
N THR A 779 -19.07 18.32 12.89
CA THR A 779 -18.51 16.95 12.82
C THR A 779 -17.05 16.86 13.23
N ALA A 780 -16.26 17.92 13.00
CA ALA A 780 -14.82 17.93 13.25
C ALA A 780 -14.50 18.34 14.69
N THR A 781 -15.19 19.35 15.22
CA THR A 781 -14.87 19.96 16.52
C THR A 781 -15.85 19.60 17.63
N GLY A 782 -17.08 19.20 17.29
CA GLY A 782 -18.19 19.10 18.23
C GLY A 782 -18.75 20.46 18.65
N GLU A 783 -18.35 21.56 18.03
CA GLU A 783 -18.89 22.89 18.36
C GLU A 783 -20.38 22.96 18.07
N LEU A 784 -21.14 23.51 19.02
CA LEU A 784 -22.57 23.71 18.88
C LEU A 784 -22.87 24.75 17.79
N GLN A 785 -23.58 24.33 16.75
CA GLN A 785 -24.06 25.22 15.69
C GLN A 785 -25.39 25.86 16.06
N TRP A 786 -26.38 25.05 16.47
CA TRP A 786 -27.67 25.50 16.96
C TRP A 786 -28.36 24.47 17.83
N THR A 787 -29.36 24.91 18.60
CA THR A 787 -30.31 24.05 19.33
C THR A 787 -31.74 24.39 18.97
N PHE A 788 -32.62 23.40 18.89
CA PHE A 788 -34.05 23.58 18.67
C PHE A 788 -34.86 22.97 19.82
N PRO A 789 -35.64 23.75 20.59
CA PRO A 789 -36.46 23.21 21.68
C PRO A 789 -37.77 22.59 21.16
N THR A 790 -38.14 21.47 21.75
CA THR A 790 -39.46 20.83 21.62
C THR A 790 -40.18 20.87 22.98
N GLY A 791 -41.44 20.42 23.02
CA GLY A 791 -42.25 20.41 24.24
C GLY A 791 -41.99 19.22 25.17
N SER A 792 -41.24 18.20 24.74
CA SER A 792 -40.98 16.97 25.51
C SER A 792 -39.75 16.20 24.97
N TYR A 793 -39.44 15.05 25.54
CA TYR A 793 -38.29 14.20 25.19
C TYR A 793 -38.19 13.92 23.67
N VAL A 794 -36.96 13.91 23.14
CA VAL A 794 -36.70 13.59 21.73
C VAL A 794 -35.96 12.26 21.61
N LEU A 795 -36.69 11.13 21.67
CA LEU A 795 -36.12 9.79 21.41
C LEU A 795 -36.06 9.43 19.93
N SER A 796 -36.93 10.03 19.10
CA SER A 796 -36.86 9.87 17.64
C SER A 796 -35.48 10.28 17.15
N SER A 797 -34.87 9.47 16.29
CA SER A 797 -33.59 9.81 15.67
C SER A 797 -33.83 10.75 14.49
N PRO A 798 -33.19 11.93 14.38
CA PRO A 798 -33.46 12.87 13.29
C PRO A 798 -33.12 12.30 11.91
N GLY A 799 -33.87 12.63 10.87
CA GLY A 799 -33.54 12.29 9.47
C GLY A 799 -33.39 13.55 8.64
N ILE A 800 -32.49 13.59 7.66
CA ILE A 800 -32.25 14.78 6.83
C ILE A 800 -32.44 14.47 5.33
N SER A 801 -33.08 15.39 4.61
CA SER A 801 -33.20 15.42 3.15
C SER A 801 -33.37 16.87 2.70
N ASP A 802 -32.80 17.26 1.56
CA ASP A 802 -32.97 18.59 0.97
C ASP A 802 -32.63 19.75 1.93
N GLY A 803 -31.65 19.53 2.83
CA GLY A 803 -31.27 20.50 3.86
C GLY A 803 -32.31 20.72 4.96
N VAL A 804 -33.26 19.79 5.15
CA VAL A 804 -34.29 19.85 6.18
C VAL A 804 -34.15 18.65 7.12
N VAL A 805 -34.03 18.92 8.42
CA VAL A 805 -34.04 17.93 9.48
C VAL A 805 -35.48 17.66 9.91
N TYR A 806 -35.89 16.40 9.84
CA TYR A 806 -37.16 15.89 10.32
C TYR A 806 -36.96 15.10 11.61
N VAL A 807 -37.80 15.33 12.62
CA VAL A 807 -37.66 14.66 13.92
C VAL A 807 -38.99 14.64 14.70
N GLY A 808 -39.34 13.48 15.26
CA GLY A 808 -40.49 13.34 16.15
C GLY A 808 -40.17 13.69 17.61
N SER A 809 -41.18 14.10 18.37
CA SER A 809 -41.06 14.32 19.82
C SER A 809 -42.20 13.67 20.60
N TYR A 810 -41.97 13.47 21.88
CA TYR A 810 -42.99 13.03 22.84
C TYR A 810 -44.11 14.06 23.07
N ASP A 811 -43.97 15.28 22.54
CA ASP A 811 -45.02 16.30 22.56
C ASP A 811 -46.10 16.13 21.47
N HIS A 812 -46.08 14.99 20.79
CA HIS A 812 -46.99 14.56 19.71
C HIS A 812 -46.72 15.19 18.34
N ASN A 813 -45.62 15.94 18.20
CA ASN A 813 -45.29 16.61 16.95
C ASN A 813 -44.16 15.92 16.17
N LEU A 814 -44.26 16.02 14.85
CA LEU A 814 -43.16 15.90 13.91
C LEU A 814 -42.73 17.32 13.49
N TYR A 815 -41.45 17.61 13.66
CA TYR A 815 -40.84 18.89 13.29
C TYR A 815 -40.08 18.77 11.97
N ALA A 816 -40.16 19.81 11.15
CA ALA A 816 -39.24 20.05 10.05
C ALA A 816 -38.45 21.33 10.32
N ILE A 817 -37.13 21.21 10.31
CA ILE A 817 -36.20 22.25 10.77
C ILE A 817 -35.19 22.49 9.65
N ASP A 818 -34.94 23.74 9.30
CA ASP A 818 -33.89 24.11 8.36
C ASP A 818 -32.51 23.73 8.94
N ALA A 819 -31.78 22.87 8.24
CA ALA A 819 -30.56 22.25 8.77
C ALA A 819 -29.41 23.25 8.97
N GLY A 820 -29.37 24.33 8.18
CA GLY A 820 -28.33 25.34 8.25
C GLY A 820 -28.56 26.38 9.34
N THR A 821 -29.82 26.70 9.64
CA THR A 821 -30.18 27.79 10.57
C THR A 821 -30.81 27.33 11.88
N GLY A 822 -31.29 26.08 11.95
CA GLY A 822 -32.03 25.57 13.10
C GLY A 822 -33.44 26.16 13.24
N THR A 823 -33.97 26.79 12.20
CA THR A 823 -35.31 27.42 12.24
C THR A 823 -36.41 26.43 11.85
N GLN A 824 -37.55 26.48 12.55
CA GLN A 824 -38.70 25.65 12.21
C GLN A 824 -39.26 26.04 10.83
N LYS A 825 -39.29 25.09 9.89
CA LYS A 825 -40.04 25.23 8.64
C LYS A 825 -41.51 24.97 8.86
N TRP A 826 -41.84 23.86 9.53
CA TRP A 826 -43.20 23.54 9.93
C TRP A 826 -43.23 22.52 11.07
N VAL A 827 -44.42 22.34 11.63
CA VAL A 827 -44.74 21.34 12.64
C VAL A 827 -46.01 20.59 12.21
N TYR A 828 -46.05 19.29 12.44
CA TYR A 828 -47.18 18.43 12.15
C TYR A 828 -47.62 17.70 13.42
N LEU A 829 -48.86 17.94 13.85
CA LEU A 829 -49.43 17.34 15.05
C LEU A 829 -50.03 15.96 14.73
N THR A 830 -49.60 14.94 15.44
CA THR A 830 -50.17 13.59 15.41
C THR A 830 -51.12 13.36 16.60
N GLY A 831 -51.74 12.18 16.70
CA GLY A 831 -52.68 11.88 17.79
C GLY A 831 -52.02 11.58 19.14
N ALA A 832 -50.73 11.21 19.16
CA ALA A 832 -49.95 10.88 20.35
C ALA A 832 -48.45 11.01 20.06
N GLU A 833 -47.55 10.56 20.94
CA GLU A 833 -46.10 10.75 20.79
C GLU A 833 -45.50 10.19 19.47
N VAL A 834 -44.49 10.87 18.91
CA VAL A 834 -43.78 10.39 17.72
C VAL A 834 -42.43 9.82 18.15
N ARG A 835 -42.40 8.53 18.51
CA ARG A 835 -41.17 7.81 18.94
C ARG A 835 -40.36 7.28 17.77
N SER A 836 -41.03 6.92 16.69
CA SER A 836 -40.39 6.35 15.51
C SER A 836 -39.53 7.41 14.81
N SER A 837 -38.41 6.99 14.22
CA SER A 837 -37.59 7.88 13.42
C SER A 837 -38.22 8.13 12.04
N PRO A 838 -38.15 9.35 11.49
CA PRO A 838 -38.67 9.65 10.16
C PRO A 838 -37.87 8.98 9.05
N CYS A 839 -38.60 8.52 8.04
CA CYS A 839 -38.08 8.09 6.75
C CYS A 839 -38.52 9.05 5.67
N VAL A 840 -37.61 9.49 4.81
CA VAL A 840 -37.91 10.43 3.72
C VAL A 840 -37.74 9.73 2.38
N SER A 841 -38.76 9.80 1.52
CA SER A 841 -38.72 9.24 0.17
C SER A 841 -39.80 9.86 -0.71
N ASP A 842 -39.47 10.12 -1.98
CA ASP A 842 -40.39 10.60 -3.02
C ASP A 842 -41.25 11.81 -2.59
N GLY A 843 -40.60 12.82 -1.98
CA GLY A 843 -41.25 14.07 -1.56
C GLY A 843 -42.23 13.91 -0.39
N ALA A 844 -42.07 12.85 0.42
CA ALA A 844 -42.86 12.64 1.62
C ALA A 844 -42.01 12.16 2.80
N VAL A 845 -42.46 12.48 4.01
CA VAL A 845 -41.91 12.00 5.28
C VAL A 845 -42.88 11.00 5.89
N TYR A 846 -42.37 9.83 6.29
CA TYR A 846 -43.13 8.74 6.89
C TYR A 846 -42.72 8.56 8.34
N VAL A 847 -43.68 8.57 9.26
CA VAL A 847 -43.45 8.33 10.69
C VAL A 847 -44.55 7.45 11.28
N GLY A 848 -44.21 6.61 12.25
CA GLY A 848 -45.16 5.99 13.17
C GLY A 848 -45.40 6.86 14.41
N SER A 849 -46.62 6.83 14.94
CA SER A 849 -47.02 7.54 16.15
C SER A 849 -47.65 6.60 17.19
N GLY A 850 -47.60 7.03 18.44
CA GLY A 850 -48.29 6.42 19.59
C GLY A 850 -49.80 6.24 19.36
N ASP A 851 -50.38 6.96 18.41
CA ASP A 851 -51.80 6.87 18.03
C ASP A 851 -52.16 5.62 17.21
N GLY A 852 -51.19 4.70 17.03
CA GLY A 852 -51.36 3.46 16.29
C GLY A 852 -51.40 3.67 14.77
N ARG A 853 -50.93 4.82 14.26
CA ARG A 853 -50.93 5.13 12.83
C ARG A 853 -49.54 5.38 12.27
N VAL A 854 -49.41 5.03 10.99
CA VAL A 854 -48.37 5.55 10.10
C VAL A 854 -48.91 6.83 9.47
N HIS A 855 -48.15 7.91 9.56
CA HIS A 855 -48.44 9.19 8.95
C HIS A 855 -47.48 9.42 7.79
N ALA A 856 -48.02 9.71 6.60
CA ALA A 856 -47.26 10.21 5.48
C ALA A 856 -47.54 11.71 5.32
N ILE A 857 -46.51 12.53 5.43
CA ILE A 857 -46.56 13.99 5.33
C ILE A 857 -45.98 14.37 3.98
N GLY A 858 -46.73 15.15 3.21
CA GLY A 858 -46.38 15.54 1.84
C GLY A 858 -47.60 16.06 1.07
N THR A 859 -47.47 16.19 -0.24
CA THR A 859 -48.58 16.67 -1.09
C THR A 859 -49.77 15.73 -1.03
N GLY A 860 -50.92 16.24 -0.57
CA GLY A 860 -52.17 15.48 -0.42
C GLY A 860 -52.67 14.84 -1.72
N ILE A 861 -53.29 13.66 -1.61
CA ILE A 861 -53.94 12.98 -2.74
C ILE A 861 -55.37 13.47 -2.87
N ALA A 862 -55.75 13.98 -4.06
CA ALA A 862 -57.13 14.33 -4.34
C ALA A 862 -57.97 13.05 -4.53
N PRO A 863 -59.13 12.89 -3.85
CA PRO A 863 -59.98 11.74 -4.05
C PRO A 863 -60.65 11.81 -5.42
N THR A 864 -61.04 10.65 -5.95
CA THR A 864 -61.92 10.57 -7.14
C THR A 864 -63.13 9.74 -6.76
N ALA A 865 -64.32 10.35 -6.81
CA ALA A 865 -65.57 9.67 -6.50
C ALA A 865 -65.92 8.65 -7.57
N ALA A 866 -66.21 7.41 -7.17
CA ALA A 866 -66.71 6.36 -8.06
C ALA A 866 -67.59 5.37 -7.29
N PHE A 867 -68.63 4.83 -7.93
CA PHE A 867 -69.49 3.82 -7.32
C PHE A 867 -70.18 2.93 -8.35
N THR A 868 -70.73 1.81 -7.87
CA THR A 868 -71.65 0.95 -8.61
C THR A 868 -72.85 0.55 -7.74
N ALA A 869 -73.85 -0.09 -8.34
CA ALA A 869 -75.02 -0.66 -7.68
C ALA A 869 -75.25 -2.07 -8.21
N HIS A 870 -75.66 -2.99 -7.35
CA HIS A 870 -75.89 -4.38 -7.77
C HIS A 870 -77.14 -4.55 -8.67
N VAL A 871 -78.10 -3.63 -8.55
CA VAL A 871 -79.32 -3.56 -9.35
C VAL A 871 -79.63 -2.10 -9.65
N VAL A 872 -80.04 -1.81 -10.89
CA VAL A 872 -80.35 -0.45 -11.35
C VAL A 872 -81.80 -0.29 -11.84
N ILE A 873 -82.56 -1.39 -11.95
CA ILE A 873 -83.97 -1.38 -12.30
C ILE A 873 -84.75 -2.47 -11.55
N GLY A 874 -85.97 -2.18 -11.11
CA GLY A 874 -86.85 -3.16 -10.47
C GLY A 874 -88.10 -2.56 -9.83
N PRO A 875 -89.06 -3.39 -9.37
CA PRO A 875 -90.33 -2.90 -8.83
C PRO A 875 -90.17 -2.30 -7.42
N ALA A 876 -90.99 -1.31 -7.08
CA ALA A 876 -91.09 -0.80 -5.72
C ALA A 876 -91.70 -1.85 -4.75
N PRO A 877 -91.16 -2.03 -3.53
CA PRO A 877 -89.92 -1.42 -3.02
C PRO A 877 -88.66 -2.11 -3.57
N LEU A 878 -87.71 -1.32 -4.09
CA LEU A 878 -86.43 -1.81 -4.63
C LEU A 878 -85.30 -1.55 -3.65
N ALA A 879 -84.74 -2.60 -3.04
CA ALA A 879 -83.54 -2.51 -2.22
C ALA A 879 -82.28 -2.54 -3.10
N VAL A 880 -81.43 -1.52 -2.99
CA VAL A 880 -80.20 -1.34 -3.77
C VAL A 880 -79.01 -1.28 -2.82
N GLN A 881 -78.15 -2.31 -2.86
CA GLN A 881 -76.79 -2.24 -2.34
C GLN A 881 -75.91 -1.43 -3.30
N PHE A 882 -75.31 -0.36 -2.78
CA PHE A 882 -74.28 0.42 -3.45
C PHE A 882 -72.89 -0.03 -3.00
N THR A 883 -71.94 0.03 -3.91
CA THR A 883 -70.53 -0.25 -3.64
C THR A 883 -69.70 0.97 -4.07
N ASP A 884 -69.13 1.68 -3.09
CA ASP A 884 -68.06 2.64 -3.32
C ASP A 884 -66.86 2.00 -4.04
N LEU A 885 -66.36 2.69 -5.06
CA LEU A 885 -65.17 2.37 -5.84
C LEU A 885 -64.21 3.57 -5.88
N SER A 886 -64.41 4.56 -5.00
CA SER A 886 -63.65 5.81 -5.01
C SER A 886 -62.18 5.58 -4.72
N THR A 887 -61.31 6.34 -5.38
CA THR A 887 -59.86 6.28 -5.20
C THR A 887 -59.35 7.50 -4.44
N GLY A 888 -58.08 7.48 -4.01
CA GLY A 888 -57.46 8.58 -3.25
C GLY A 888 -57.79 8.58 -1.75
N ASN A 889 -58.13 7.40 -1.20
CA ASN A 889 -58.33 7.13 0.22
C ASN A 889 -59.23 8.13 0.94
N PRO A 890 -60.49 8.24 0.50
CA PRO A 890 -61.45 9.07 1.19
C PRO A 890 -61.68 8.58 2.61
N THR A 891 -61.86 9.54 3.53
CA THR A 891 -62.10 9.29 4.96
C THR A 891 -63.55 9.56 5.36
N ALA A 892 -64.37 10.10 4.46
CA ALA A 892 -65.80 10.28 4.66
C ALA A 892 -66.57 10.18 3.33
N TRP A 893 -67.79 9.65 3.42
CA TRP A 893 -68.74 9.47 2.31
C TRP A 893 -70.03 10.23 2.61
N ASN A 894 -70.63 10.79 1.56
CA ASN A 894 -71.95 11.40 1.63
C ASN A 894 -72.73 11.03 0.37
N TRP A 895 -73.74 10.20 0.54
CA TRP A 895 -74.62 9.73 -0.51
C TRP A 895 -75.91 10.53 -0.52
N THR A 896 -76.41 10.87 -1.71
CA THR A 896 -77.80 11.27 -1.91
C THR A 896 -78.42 10.35 -2.95
N PHE A 897 -79.58 9.76 -2.62
CA PHE A 897 -80.19 8.72 -3.45
C PHE A 897 -81.21 9.23 -4.47
N GLY A 898 -81.50 10.54 -4.45
CA GLY A 898 -82.43 11.19 -5.39
C GLY A 898 -83.88 11.26 -4.93
N ASP A 899 -84.24 10.58 -3.84
CA ASP A 899 -85.58 10.57 -3.22
C ASP A 899 -85.66 11.37 -1.90
N GLY A 900 -84.57 12.06 -1.55
CA GLY A 900 -84.42 12.83 -0.31
C GLY A 900 -83.68 12.07 0.81
N ALA A 901 -83.45 10.77 0.67
CA ALA A 901 -82.63 10.01 1.61
C ALA A 901 -81.12 10.19 1.37
N THR A 902 -80.34 10.03 2.45
CA THR A 902 -78.88 10.14 2.44
C THR A 902 -78.22 9.02 3.25
N SER A 903 -76.92 8.80 3.03
CA SER A 903 -76.11 7.90 3.86
C SER A 903 -74.67 8.41 3.99
N ILE A 904 -74.01 8.03 5.09
CA ILE A 904 -72.58 8.27 5.34
C ILE A 904 -71.75 6.97 5.35
N GLU A 905 -72.40 5.82 5.14
CA GLU A 905 -71.71 4.54 5.06
C GLU A 905 -70.92 4.45 3.76
N GLN A 906 -69.78 3.73 3.76
CA GLN A 906 -69.00 3.50 2.56
C GLN A 906 -69.77 2.64 1.53
N HIS A 907 -70.48 1.61 1.99
CA HIS A 907 -71.24 0.68 1.13
C HIS A 907 -72.70 0.59 1.58
N PRO A 908 -73.53 1.63 1.36
CA PRO A 908 -74.86 1.67 1.91
C PRO A 908 -75.84 0.75 1.15
N VAL A 909 -76.85 0.28 1.88
CA VAL A 909 -78.09 -0.27 1.29
C VAL A 909 -79.18 0.77 1.41
N HIS A 910 -79.84 1.11 0.30
CA HIS A 910 -80.99 2.01 0.28
C HIS A 910 -82.20 1.34 -0.37
N THR A 911 -83.41 1.58 0.17
CA THR A 911 -84.65 1.00 -0.37
C THR A 911 -85.54 2.10 -0.93
N TYR A 912 -85.79 2.04 -2.24
CA TYR A 912 -86.67 2.98 -2.92
C TYR A 912 -88.13 2.50 -2.85
N GLY A 913 -88.96 3.23 -2.11
CA GLY A 913 -90.36 2.86 -1.87
C GLY A 913 -91.35 3.34 -2.94
N THR A 914 -90.97 4.28 -3.81
CA THR A 914 -91.85 4.86 -4.82
C THR A 914 -91.29 4.62 -6.23
N PRO A 915 -92.14 4.35 -7.23
CA PRO A 915 -91.70 4.29 -8.62
C PRO A 915 -91.25 5.65 -9.16
N GLY A 916 -90.17 5.66 -9.93
CA GLY A 916 -89.53 6.85 -10.49
C GLY A 916 -88.10 6.57 -10.95
N THR A 917 -87.47 7.55 -11.60
CA THR A 917 -86.02 7.55 -11.86
C THR A 917 -85.32 8.40 -10.81
N TYR A 918 -84.19 7.90 -10.31
CA TYR A 918 -83.47 8.48 -9.19
C TYR A 918 -82.02 8.75 -9.57
N THR A 919 -81.61 10.00 -9.38
CA THR A 919 -80.21 10.41 -9.52
C THR A 919 -79.46 10.08 -8.23
N VAL A 920 -78.37 9.32 -8.34
CA VAL A 920 -77.53 8.99 -7.19
C VAL A 920 -76.25 9.82 -7.25
N ASN A 921 -75.92 10.48 -6.14
CA ASN A 921 -74.68 11.24 -6.01
C ASN A 921 -73.87 10.69 -4.84
N LEU A 922 -72.58 10.45 -5.07
CA LEU A 922 -71.60 10.19 -4.04
C LEU A 922 -70.61 11.34 -3.98
N THR A 923 -70.50 11.97 -2.82
CA THR A 923 -69.38 12.86 -2.49
C THR A 923 -68.45 12.15 -1.51
N VAL A 924 -67.17 12.08 -1.86
CA VAL A 924 -66.12 11.58 -0.99
C VAL A 924 -65.16 12.69 -0.63
N SER A 925 -64.65 12.67 0.60
CA SER A 925 -63.70 13.67 1.08
C SER A 925 -62.53 13.02 1.80
N THR A 926 -61.34 13.60 1.60
CA THR A 926 -60.17 13.42 2.45
C THR A 926 -60.08 14.60 3.43
N MET A 927 -59.06 14.62 4.27
CA MET A 927 -58.80 15.74 5.18
C MET A 927 -58.50 17.06 4.44
N SER A 928 -58.09 17.01 3.17
CA SER A 928 -57.59 18.17 2.41
C SER A 928 -58.40 18.50 1.15
N SER A 929 -59.25 17.59 0.68
CA SER A 929 -59.99 17.78 -0.58
C SER A 929 -61.26 16.91 -0.64
N SER A 930 -62.12 17.18 -1.62
CA SER A 930 -63.33 16.38 -1.87
C SER A 930 -63.59 16.24 -3.37
N ALA A 931 -64.30 15.17 -3.74
CA ALA A 931 -64.74 14.91 -5.09
C ALA A 931 -66.15 14.32 -5.07
N SER A 932 -66.94 14.62 -6.11
CA SER A 932 -68.30 14.12 -6.23
C SER A 932 -68.53 13.47 -7.59
N LEU A 933 -69.30 12.39 -7.61
CA LEU A 933 -69.81 11.76 -8.82
C LEU A 933 -71.33 11.71 -8.73
N SER A 934 -71.99 12.39 -9.66
CA SER A 934 -73.44 12.29 -9.85
C SER A 934 -73.75 11.42 -11.05
N ARG A 935 -74.60 10.42 -10.87
CA ARG A 935 -75.16 9.60 -11.96
C ARG A 935 -76.66 9.90 -12.09
N PRO A 936 -77.05 10.73 -13.08
CA PRO A 936 -78.45 11.02 -13.38
C PRO A 936 -79.21 9.76 -13.78
N ASP A 937 -80.47 9.66 -13.34
CA ASP A 937 -81.40 8.57 -13.66
C ASP A 937 -80.81 7.15 -13.47
N TYR A 938 -79.93 7.00 -12.49
CA TYR A 938 -79.13 5.79 -12.31
C TYR A 938 -79.94 4.61 -11.79
N ILE A 939 -80.94 4.85 -10.93
CA ILE A 939 -81.87 3.82 -10.46
C ILE A 939 -83.26 4.09 -11.01
N THR A 940 -83.86 3.10 -11.66
CA THR A 940 -85.24 3.16 -12.16
C THR A 940 -86.12 2.20 -11.36
N VAL A 941 -87.08 2.75 -10.63
CA VAL A 941 -88.03 1.96 -9.84
C VAL A 941 -89.36 1.95 -10.57
N THR A 942 -89.87 0.77 -10.89
CA THR A 942 -91.11 0.58 -11.63
C THR A 942 -92.28 0.35 -10.66
N ARG A 943 -93.53 0.66 -11.06
CA ARG A 943 -94.68 0.15 -10.31
C ARG A 943 -94.70 -1.36 -10.50
N LYS A 944 -95.18 -2.07 -9.48
CA LYS A 944 -95.52 -3.48 -9.63
C LYS A 944 -96.55 -3.62 -10.76
N GLY A 945 -96.12 -4.18 -11.90
CA GLY A 945 -96.92 -4.29 -13.13
C GLY A 945 -96.61 -3.28 -14.26
N ASP A 946 -95.59 -2.41 -14.13
CA ASP A 946 -95.13 -1.55 -15.23
C ASP A 946 -94.16 -2.31 -16.16
N LEU A 947 -94.25 -2.04 -17.47
CA LEU A 947 -93.35 -2.57 -18.52
C LEU A 947 -91.91 -2.08 -18.29
N ASN A 948 -90.92 -2.98 -18.25
CA ASN A 948 -89.51 -2.56 -18.36
C ASN A 948 -89.15 -2.29 -19.83
N GLY A 949 -88.13 -1.46 -20.05
CA GLY A 949 -87.76 -0.89 -21.36
C GLY A 949 -87.26 -1.88 -22.43
N ASP A 950 -87.34 -3.17 -22.17
CA ASP A 950 -87.11 -4.31 -23.06
C ASP A 950 -88.43 -5.00 -23.52
N GLY A 951 -89.59 -4.56 -23.02
CA GLY A 951 -90.90 -5.05 -23.44
C GLY A 951 -91.47 -6.21 -22.62
N ASP A 952 -90.80 -6.61 -21.53
CA ASP A 952 -91.31 -7.63 -20.61
C ASP A 952 -92.16 -7.01 -19.46
N VAL A 953 -92.95 -7.85 -18.76
CA VAL A 953 -93.75 -7.46 -17.59
C VAL A 953 -93.29 -8.28 -16.39
N ASP A 954 -92.74 -7.61 -15.37
CA ASP A 954 -92.42 -8.25 -14.09
C ASP A 954 -93.69 -8.36 -13.21
N ILE A 955 -94.21 -9.59 -13.09
CA ILE A 955 -95.45 -9.91 -12.36
C ILE A 955 -95.24 -10.28 -10.88
N GLY A 956 -94.01 -10.25 -10.37
CA GLY A 956 -93.69 -10.65 -8.99
C GLY A 956 -93.95 -12.14 -8.70
N ASP A 957 -94.11 -12.51 -7.42
CA ASP A 957 -94.34 -13.91 -6.98
C ASP A 957 -95.55 -14.55 -7.70
N VAL A 958 -95.24 -15.47 -8.62
CA VAL A 958 -96.15 -16.13 -9.56
C VAL A 958 -96.93 -17.30 -8.95
N SER A 959 -96.88 -17.50 -7.64
CA SER A 959 -97.58 -18.59 -6.95
C SER A 959 -99.12 -18.58 -7.10
N ASN A 960 -99.71 -17.59 -7.78
CA ASN A 960 -101.16 -17.53 -8.07
C ASN A 960 -101.53 -17.04 -9.50
N VAL A 961 -100.75 -17.36 -10.54
CA VAL A 961 -101.09 -16.98 -11.94
C VAL A 961 -101.80 -18.14 -12.66
N ALA A 962 -103.05 -17.93 -13.11
CA ALA A 962 -103.87 -19.00 -13.68
C ALA A 962 -103.90 -19.05 -15.23
N TYR A 963 -104.06 -17.95 -15.99
CA TYR A 963 -104.10 -18.02 -17.48
C TYR A 963 -103.74 -16.71 -18.21
N MET A 964 -103.26 -16.84 -19.46
CA MET A 964 -102.98 -15.79 -20.46
C MET A 964 -104.00 -15.88 -21.62
N VAL A 965 -104.60 -14.76 -22.06
CA VAL A 965 -105.53 -14.75 -23.22
C VAL A 965 -104.93 -13.92 -24.36
N VAL A 966 -104.81 -14.53 -25.54
CA VAL A 966 -104.25 -13.92 -26.75
C VAL A 966 -105.39 -13.53 -27.71
N GLY A 967 -105.40 -12.28 -28.20
CA GLY A 967 -106.53 -11.68 -28.93
C GLY A 967 -106.74 -12.11 -30.39
N LYS A 968 -106.04 -13.13 -30.91
CA LYS A 968 -106.37 -13.73 -32.21
C LYS A 968 -105.81 -15.15 -32.31
N ALA A 969 -106.64 -16.10 -32.74
CA ALA A 969 -106.22 -17.49 -32.95
C ALA A 969 -105.11 -17.58 -34.02
N PRO A 970 -104.06 -18.40 -33.82
CA PRO A 970 -103.05 -18.63 -34.84
C PRO A 970 -103.65 -19.46 -36.00
N GLU A 971 -103.35 -19.08 -37.25
CA GLU A 971 -103.78 -19.80 -38.45
C GLU A 971 -102.90 -21.03 -38.79
N ASP A 972 -101.99 -21.44 -37.91
CA ASP A 972 -101.19 -22.66 -38.11
C ASP A 972 -100.93 -23.38 -36.77
N PRO A 973 -101.43 -24.61 -36.55
CA PRO A 973 -101.23 -25.37 -35.33
C PRO A 973 -99.94 -26.21 -35.31
N ALA A 974 -98.98 -25.98 -36.22
CA ALA A 974 -97.73 -26.74 -36.28
C ALA A 974 -96.48 -25.85 -36.19
N ALA A 975 -96.20 -25.29 -35.01
CA ALA A 975 -94.85 -24.89 -34.65
C ALA A 975 -94.59 -25.25 -33.18
N ASP A 976 -93.65 -26.18 -33.05
CA ASP A 976 -93.22 -26.92 -31.88
C ASP A 976 -92.71 -26.03 -30.73
N PHE A 977 -93.15 -26.39 -29.53
CA PHE A 977 -92.63 -25.93 -28.24
C PHE A 977 -91.23 -26.52 -28.05
N ASN A 978 -90.20 -25.89 -28.59
CA ASN A 978 -88.81 -26.37 -28.50
C ASN A 978 -88.19 -26.34 -27.08
N GLY A 979 -88.99 -26.26 -26.01
CA GLY A 979 -88.56 -26.51 -24.63
C GLY A 979 -87.46 -25.57 -24.12
N ASN A 980 -87.18 -24.46 -24.78
CA ASN A 980 -86.11 -23.53 -24.42
C ASN A 980 -86.60 -22.31 -23.62
N GLY A 981 -87.90 -22.22 -23.34
CA GLY A 981 -88.49 -21.16 -22.52
C GLY A 981 -88.45 -19.76 -23.14
N LYS A 982 -88.29 -19.61 -24.47
CA LYS A 982 -88.34 -18.28 -25.12
C LYS A 982 -89.24 -18.26 -26.36
N VAL A 983 -90.21 -17.35 -26.35
CA VAL A 983 -91.00 -16.93 -27.53
C VAL A 983 -90.55 -15.52 -27.89
N ASP A 984 -90.16 -15.33 -29.14
CA ASP A 984 -89.85 -14.01 -29.70
C ASP A 984 -91.15 -13.41 -30.25
N ILE A 985 -91.66 -12.35 -29.62
CA ILE A 985 -92.87 -11.65 -30.07
C ILE A 985 -92.49 -10.25 -30.56
N GLY A 986 -92.23 -10.16 -31.86
CA GLY A 986 -92.20 -8.90 -32.56
C GLY A 986 -93.60 -8.27 -32.64
N ASP A 987 -93.65 -6.99 -32.28
CA ASP A 987 -94.73 -6.01 -32.47
C ASP A 987 -95.72 -5.83 -31.30
N ALA A 988 -95.36 -4.90 -30.40
CA ALA A 988 -96.02 -4.50 -29.15
C ALA A 988 -97.35 -3.71 -29.33
N ALA A 989 -98.18 -4.05 -30.33
CA ALA A 989 -99.43 -3.35 -30.62
C ALA A 989 -100.72 -4.17 -30.38
N LYS A 990 -100.67 -5.30 -29.65
CA LYS A 990 -101.83 -6.21 -29.50
C LYS A 990 -102.07 -6.77 -28.08
N ILE A 991 -101.91 -5.96 -27.04
CA ILE A 991 -102.35 -6.32 -25.68
C ILE A 991 -103.43 -5.32 -25.24
N ALA A 992 -104.64 -5.82 -24.97
CA ALA A 992 -105.82 -4.96 -24.75
C ALA A 992 -106.22 -4.75 -23.27
N CYS A 993 -105.93 -5.66 -22.32
CA CYS A 993 -105.97 -5.38 -20.87
C CYS A 993 -105.39 -6.53 -20.02
N PHE A 994 -105.10 -6.23 -18.74
CA PHE A 994 -104.96 -7.21 -17.65
C PHE A 994 -106.17 -7.08 -16.71
N ILE A 995 -106.70 -8.20 -16.22
CA ILE A 995 -107.67 -8.22 -15.11
C ILE A 995 -107.00 -8.87 -13.91
N VAL A 996 -106.95 -8.15 -12.79
CA VAL A 996 -106.43 -8.64 -11.51
C VAL A 996 -107.58 -8.72 -10.51
N GLY A 997 -107.87 -9.92 -9.99
CA GLY A 997 -108.89 -10.14 -8.95
C GLY A 997 -108.86 -11.56 -8.37
N LYS A 998 -109.25 -11.72 -7.10
CA LYS A 998 -109.49 -13.04 -6.49
C LYS A 998 -110.78 -13.63 -7.06
N ILE A 999 -110.80 -14.95 -7.27
CA ILE A 999 -111.92 -15.75 -7.84
C ILE A 999 -113.27 -15.59 -7.08
N GLY A 1000 -113.30 -14.89 -5.94
CA GLY A 1000 -114.52 -14.66 -5.15
C GLY A 1000 -115.18 -13.28 -5.26
N GLU A 1001 -114.61 -12.32 -6.01
CA GLU A 1001 -115.15 -10.94 -6.11
C GLU A 1001 -115.27 -10.41 -7.55
N LEU A 1002 -115.51 -11.29 -8.52
CA LEU A 1002 -115.95 -10.92 -9.87
C LEU A 1002 -117.42 -11.29 -10.09
#